data_AF-X0C2I1-F1
#
_entry.id   AF-X0C2I1-F1
#
_cell.length_a   1.000
_cell.length_b   1.000
_cell.length_c   1.000
_cell.angle_alpha   90.00
_cell.angle_beta   90.00
_cell.angle_gamma   90.00
#
_symmetry.space_group_name_H-M   'P 1'
#
loop_
_entity.id
_entity.type
_entity.pdbx_description
1 polymer ?
#
loop_
_entity_poly.entity_id
_entity_poly.type
_entity_poly.pdbx_seq_one_letter_code
_entity_poly.pdbx_strand_id
1 'polypeptide(L)'
;MNDSNTPSTPDTEYSPPCSPQQKIQHLRDTRSAAREKLARLTLVEKVSLLTAADFWRTKAIPEKGIPSIKTTDGPNGARGGIFVGGTKAALFPCGISLAATWNKDLLYQVGQHLALEVRARSAEMLLAPTVCMHRHPLGGRNFESFSEDPLLTGKLAAQYIKGLQDRGVAATIKHFVGNEQETNRLTIDSLITERPLREIYLKPFEIAVREANPWAVMTSYNLINGVHADLNKHTLKDILRGEWGYEGTVVSDWGGINSSIESVEAGCDIEFPYSSKWRLDKLVTAVNEGRISIEDINQAAENVLTLVERLKGGNMSPEAPEREDDREETRELIRIAGHEGLTLLKNDGGILPLCPKSTKVAVIGPNANRHIAGGGGSASLNPYYNTIPLDSIRKVSKQKVSFAQGCHIHKWLPVASEYCTEQSGKPGVHIDWYAGDKFEGNPVVKQRRTNTDLFLWDSAPLSEVGPEWSAVATTYLMPRTTGKHTISFMSVGPGKLFINDKLVLDLWDWTEEGEAMFDGSIDYLVDVDMEADKAVELRVEMTNELRPISKQKQFGITHKYGGCRIGYKEQDQVDYIQQAVQTARDADVAVVIVGVDAEWESEGYDRQTMDLPADGNQDRLIEAVVKANPKTVVINQSGSPVHMPWVDRVPVILQGWYQGQEAGNALADVLFGIENPSGKLPSTFPKRIEHTPAWHTWPGENHKVLYGEGLYIGYRHYDHAKIEPLFPFGHGLSYTTFEYGRPEISTKTLTPDGEIKITLAISNIGARAGAEIVQLYVHDEKSRLPRPEKELVAFEKVFLEAEETRHITIKLDKYAVGYYDETVPGWIAEEGAFKVLIGASSTDIR
;
A
#
# COMPACT_ATOMS: atom_id res chain seq x y z
N MET A 1 33.77 -30.55 53.75
CA MET A 1 34.32 -29.21 53.54
C MET A 1 34.52 -29.08 52.04
N ASN A 2 33.44 -28.91 51.26
CA ASN A 2 32.72 -27.65 50.98
C ASN A 2 33.62 -26.68 50.19
N ASP A 3 33.24 -26.03 49.09
CA ASP A 3 32.01 -26.01 48.31
C ASP A 3 32.31 -25.35 46.94
N SER A 4 31.38 -25.58 46.02
CA SER A 4 31.11 -24.96 44.71
C SER A 4 31.65 -23.55 44.38
N ASN A 5 32.14 -23.40 43.15
CA ASN A 5 32.14 -22.12 42.42
C ASN A 5 31.45 -22.34 41.06
N THR A 6 30.14 -22.17 41.04
CA THR A 6 29.30 -22.05 39.84
C THR A 6 29.26 -20.56 39.47
N PRO A 7 29.42 -20.15 38.20
CA PRO A 7 29.04 -18.82 37.79
C PRO A 7 27.50 -18.79 37.71
N SER A 8 26.87 -18.22 38.73
CA SER A 8 25.42 -17.98 38.73
C SER A 8 25.07 -17.03 37.60
N THR A 9 24.17 -17.48 36.72
CA THR A 9 23.35 -16.62 35.85
C THR A 9 22.73 -15.52 36.71
N PRO A 10 22.71 -14.26 36.29
CA PRO A 10 22.04 -13.22 37.05
C PRO A 10 20.54 -13.56 37.16
N ASP A 11 20.01 -13.44 38.37
CA ASP A 11 18.59 -13.62 38.66
C ASP A 11 17.75 -12.75 37.71
N THR A 12 16.88 -13.40 36.94
CA THR A 12 15.82 -12.71 36.22
C THR A 12 14.76 -12.35 37.25
N GLU A 13 14.79 -11.10 37.72
CA GLU A 13 13.67 -10.54 38.47
C GLU A 13 12.40 -10.70 37.63
N TYR A 14 11.45 -11.46 38.17
CA TYR A 14 10.06 -11.49 37.71
C TYR A 14 9.50 -10.07 37.79
N SER A 15 9.58 -9.33 36.68
CA SER A 15 8.68 -8.21 36.45
C SER A 15 7.34 -8.80 36.02
N PRO A 16 6.22 -8.50 36.71
CA PRO A 16 4.89 -8.83 36.20
C PRO A 16 4.70 -8.17 34.81
N PRO A 17 3.75 -8.64 33.98
CA PRO A 17 3.49 -8.00 32.69
C PRO A 17 3.06 -6.56 32.94
N CYS A 18 3.99 -5.61 32.78
CA CYS A 18 3.69 -4.19 32.82
C CYS A 18 2.72 -3.89 31.68
N SER A 19 1.44 -3.78 32.03
CA SER A 19 0.52 -2.91 31.32
C SER A 19 1.12 -1.50 31.24
N PRO A 20 0.76 -0.69 30.22
CA PRO A 20 1.50 0.50 29.79
C PRO A 20 1.28 1.72 30.72
N GLN A 21 1.61 1.60 32.01
CA GLN A 21 1.39 2.66 32.99
C GLN A 21 2.13 3.96 32.63
N GLN A 22 3.36 3.90 32.08
CA GLN A 22 4.10 5.10 31.67
C GLN A 22 3.51 5.77 30.41
N LYS A 23 3.10 5.00 29.38
CA LYS A 23 2.49 5.57 28.16
C LYS A 23 1.09 6.13 28.45
N ILE A 24 0.31 5.47 29.33
CA ILE A 24 -0.99 5.97 29.80
C ILE A 24 -0.81 7.23 30.65
N GLN A 25 0.21 7.32 31.49
CA GLN A 25 0.47 8.53 32.28
C GLN A 25 0.86 9.71 31.38
N HIS A 26 1.78 9.52 30.43
CA HIS A 26 2.14 10.57 29.48
C HIS A 26 0.95 11.02 28.61
N LEU A 27 0.07 10.09 28.21
CA LEU A 27 -1.20 10.41 27.54
C LEU A 27 -2.08 11.32 28.40
N ARG A 28 -2.26 10.97 29.68
CA ARG A 28 -3.05 11.76 30.63
C ARG A 28 -2.48 13.16 30.82
N ASP A 29 -1.15 13.29 30.85
CA ASP A 29 -0.47 14.59 30.99
C ASP A 29 -0.67 15.45 29.72
N THR A 30 -0.51 14.86 28.52
CA THR A 30 -0.78 15.56 27.24
C THR A 30 -2.23 16.00 27.11
N ARG A 31 -3.19 15.12 27.42
CA ARG A 31 -4.62 15.43 27.32
C ARG A 31 -5.04 16.50 28.32
N SER A 32 -4.41 16.56 29.50
CA SER A 32 -4.61 17.67 30.46
C SER A 32 -4.17 19.01 29.86
N ALA A 33 -2.98 19.09 29.25
CA ALA A 33 -2.50 20.28 28.58
C ALA A 33 -3.39 20.70 27.38
N ALA A 34 -3.93 19.72 26.63
CA ALA A 34 -4.90 19.97 25.58
C ALA A 34 -6.19 20.61 26.12
N ARG A 35 -6.71 20.16 27.27
CA ARG A 35 -7.88 20.77 27.94
C ARG A 35 -7.63 22.20 28.40
N GLU A 36 -6.44 22.51 28.91
CA GLU A 36 -6.06 23.88 29.28
C GLU A 36 -5.98 24.82 28.08
N LYS A 37 -5.53 24.33 26.92
CA LYS A 37 -5.60 25.07 25.65
C LYS A 37 -7.04 25.26 25.22
N LEU A 38 -7.84 24.18 25.20
CA LEU A 38 -9.24 24.18 24.77
C LEU A 38 -10.10 25.18 25.57
N ALA A 39 -9.90 25.28 26.88
CA ALA A 39 -10.63 26.19 27.76
C ALA A 39 -10.44 27.68 27.41
N ARG A 40 -9.38 28.04 26.67
CA ARG A 40 -9.06 29.40 26.26
C ARG A 40 -9.55 29.76 24.85
N LEU A 41 -10.17 28.80 24.16
CA LEU A 41 -10.65 28.94 22.79
C LEU A 41 -12.13 29.36 22.77
N THR A 42 -12.43 30.29 21.88
CA THR A 42 -13.78 30.63 21.43
C THR A 42 -14.38 29.47 20.62
N LEU A 43 -15.70 29.49 20.41
CA LEU A 43 -16.37 28.50 19.56
C LEU A 43 -15.79 28.46 18.14
N VAL A 44 -15.54 29.63 17.54
CA VAL A 44 -14.97 29.74 16.18
C VAL A 44 -13.58 29.12 16.13
N GLU A 45 -12.72 29.41 17.11
CA GLU A 45 -11.39 28.81 17.20
C GLU A 45 -11.47 27.29 17.36
N LYS A 46 -12.36 26.77 18.21
CA LYS A 46 -12.57 25.32 18.37
C LYS A 46 -12.99 24.65 17.07
N VAL A 47 -13.99 25.20 16.39
CA VAL A 47 -14.47 24.68 15.10
C VAL A 47 -13.38 24.75 14.03
N SER A 48 -12.54 25.79 14.05
CA SER A 48 -11.43 25.92 13.08
C SER A 48 -10.38 24.81 13.20
N LEU A 49 -10.25 24.17 14.38
CA LEU A 49 -9.37 23.02 14.58
C LEU A 49 -9.91 21.73 13.97
N LEU A 50 -11.21 21.68 13.67
CA LEU A 50 -11.88 20.51 13.11
C LEU A 50 -11.74 20.43 11.59
N THR A 51 -10.97 21.31 10.96
CA THR A 51 -10.61 21.22 9.54
C THR A 51 -9.11 21.46 9.38
N ALA A 52 -8.51 20.80 8.41
CA ALA A 52 -7.17 21.10 7.94
C ALA A 52 -7.09 22.57 7.47
N ALA A 53 -5.89 23.15 7.49
CA ALA A 53 -5.59 24.48 6.99
C ALA A 53 -5.29 24.50 5.48
N ASP A 54 -4.73 23.41 4.97
CA ASP A 54 -4.42 23.19 3.57
C ASP A 54 -4.53 21.69 3.25
N PHE A 55 -3.82 21.22 2.23
CA PHE A 55 -3.84 19.81 1.84
C PHE A 55 -3.16 18.88 2.87
N TRP A 56 -2.19 19.37 3.65
CA TRP A 56 -1.29 18.57 4.48
C TRP A 56 -1.19 19.01 5.93
N ARG A 57 -1.74 20.17 6.30
CA ARG A 57 -1.50 20.80 7.61
C ARG A 57 -2.76 20.97 8.40
N THR A 58 -2.65 20.79 9.71
CA THR A 58 -3.69 21.21 10.65
C THR A 58 -3.68 22.73 10.81
N LYS A 59 -4.80 23.28 11.32
CA LYS A 59 -4.91 24.70 11.68
C LYS A 59 -3.99 25.07 12.85
N ALA A 60 -3.25 26.17 12.69
CA ALA A 60 -2.53 26.84 13.76
C ALA A 60 -3.35 28.00 14.37
N ILE A 61 -3.16 28.28 15.65
CA ILE A 61 -3.70 29.43 16.39
C ILE A 61 -2.55 30.04 17.24
N PRO A 62 -1.66 30.83 16.62
CA PRO A 62 -0.42 31.32 17.25
C PRO A 62 -0.63 32.12 18.54
N GLU A 63 -1.65 32.96 18.58
CA GLU A 63 -2.04 33.77 19.74
C GLU A 63 -2.47 32.95 20.96
N LYS A 64 -2.75 31.66 20.77
CA LYS A 64 -3.07 30.69 21.84
C LYS A 64 -1.96 29.65 22.04
N GLY A 65 -0.84 29.76 21.32
CA GLY A 65 0.27 28.81 21.38
C GLY A 65 -0.09 27.43 20.82
N ILE A 66 -0.94 27.37 19.79
CA ILE A 66 -1.31 26.13 19.09
C ILE A 66 -0.60 26.12 17.74
N PRO A 67 0.44 25.28 17.56
CA PRO A 67 1.12 25.16 16.27
C PRO A 67 0.32 24.29 15.30
N SER A 68 0.67 24.38 14.02
CA SER A 68 0.23 23.42 13.00
C SER A 68 1.17 22.21 13.00
N ILE A 69 0.61 21.02 12.81
CA ILE A 69 1.37 19.82 12.42
C ILE A 69 1.15 19.55 10.94
N LYS A 70 2.16 18.96 10.29
CA LYS A 70 2.12 18.54 8.91
C LYS A 70 2.06 17.01 8.81
N THR A 71 1.18 16.53 7.94
CA THR A 71 1.05 15.13 7.56
C THR A 71 1.79 14.85 6.26
N THR A 72 2.16 13.60 6.03
CA THR A 72 2.65 13.10 4.74
C THR A 72 2.13 11.67 4.51
N ASP A 73 1.78 11.34 3.28
CA ASP A 73 1.71 9.93 2.88
C ASP A 73 3.12 9.32 2.84
N GLY A 74 3.31 8.02 2.93
CA GLY A 74 2.33 6.97 3.20
C GLY A 74 3.01 5.68 3.70
N PRO A 75 2.45 4.50 3.43
CA PRO A 75 2.78 3.25 4.14
C PRO A 75 4.15 2.62 3.84
N ASN A 76 4.85 3.10 2.83
CA ASN A 76 6.14 2.58 2.37
C ASN A 76 7.17 3.70 2.07
N GLY A 77 6.97 4.89 2.63
CA GLY A 77 7.89 6.02 2.50
C GLY A 77 7.20 7.36 2.75
N ALA A 78 7.94 8.41 3.10
CA ALA A 78 7.38 9.74 3.36
C ALA A 78 7.51 10.65 2.13
N ARG A 79 6.43 10.79 1.34
CA ARG A 79 6.43 11.56 0.08
C ARG A 79 6.73 13.04 0.26
N GLY A 80 6.20 13.67 1.30
CA GLY A 80 6.19 15.12 1.49
C GLY A 80 4.95 15.79 0.89
N GLY A 81 5.03 17.11 0.76
CA GLY A 81 3.88 17.96 0.42
C GLY A 81 3.54 18.10 -1.08
N ILE A 82 4.18 17.34 -1.97
CA ILE A 82 4.00 17.42 -3.43
C ILE A 82 3.79 15.99 -3.99
N PHE A 83 2.77 15.78 -4.81
CA PHE A 83 2.43 14.46 -5.39
C PHE A 83 3.48 13.97 -6.40
N VAL A 84 3.75 14.77 -7.44
CA VAL A 84 4.63 14.36 -8.55
C VAL A 84 5.91 15.18 -8.54
N GLY A 85 7.05 14.49 -8.44
CA GLY A 85 8.38 15.13 -8.49
C GLY A 85 8.74 15.95 -7.25
N GLY A 86 8.16 15.64 -6.09
CA GLY A 86 8.52 16.23 -4.79
C GLY A 86 9.93 15.88 -4.31
N THR A 87 10.28 16.29 -3.09
CA THR A 87 11.57 15.98 -2.44
C THR A 87 11.81 14.47 -2.44
N LYS A 88 13.03 14.04 -2.79
CA LYS A 88 13.34 12.61 -2.79
C LYS A 88 13.28 12.01 -1.38
N ALA A 89 12.81 10.78 -1.29
CA ALA A 89 12.65 10.06 -0.03
C ALA A 89 13.02 8.57 -0.14
N ALA A 90 13.15 7.91 1.00
CA ALA A 90 13.38 6.46 1.03
C ALA A 90 12.10 5.71 0.62
N LEU A 91 12.21 4.79 -0.33
CA LEU A 91 11.11 3.94 -0.79
C LEU A 91 11.32 2.50 -0.33
N PHE A 92 10.55 2.09 0.68
CA PHE A 92 10.53 0.74 1.24
C PHE A 92 9.70 -0.22 0.37
N PRO A 93 9.84 -1.54 0.58
CA PRO A 93 8.89 -2.51 0.02
C PRO A 93 7.45 -2.15 0.38
N CYS A 94 6.50 -2.42 -0.53
CA CYS A 94 5.08 -2.21 -0.27
C CYS A 94 4.53 -3.18 0.79
N GLY A 95 3.35 -2.88 1.34
CA GLY A 95 2.73 -3.62 2.45
C GLY A 95 2.72 -5.13 2.25
N ILE A 96 2.35 -5.61 1.05
CA ILE A 96 2.29 -7.06 0.78
C ILE A 96 3.67 -7.71 0.81
N SER A 97 4.73 -7.01 0.38
CA SER A 97 6.10 -7.53 0.47
C SER A 97 6.59 -7.54 1.91
N LEU A 98 6.31 -6.47 2.66
CA LEU A 98 6.60 -6.40 4.09
C LEU A 98 5.87 -7.52 4.86
N ALA A 99 4.62 -7.82 4.47
CA ALA A 99 3.87 -8.94 5.03
C ALA A 99 4.50 -10.29 4.72
N ALA A 100 5.02 -10.46 3.50
CA ALA A 100 5.69 -11.68 3.09
C ALA A 100 6.94 -12.00 3.94
N THR A 101 7.51 -11.01 4.64
CA THR A 101 8.61 -11.24 5.59
C THR A 101 8.18 -12.00 6.84
N TRP A 102 6.91 -11.88 7.27
CA TRP A 102 6.39 -12.33 8.57
C TRP A 102 7.29 -11.92 9.76
N ASN A 103 7.96 -10.77 9.65
CA ASN A 103 9.01 -10.38 10.59
C ASN A 103 8.59 -9.13 11.40
N LYS A 104 8.11 -9.37 12.62
CA LYS A 104 7.68 -8.33 13.57
C LYS A 104 8.80 -7.33 13.88
N ASP A 105 10.02 -7.81 14.09
CA ASP A 105 11.15 -6.97 14.47
C ASP A 105 11.63 -6.10 13.30
N LEU A 106 11.60 -6.65 12.09
CA LEU A 106 11.86 -5.89 10.87
C LEU A 106 10.84 -4.76 10.68
N LEU A 107 9.55 -5.03 10.87
CA LEU A 107 8.52 -3.99 10.73
C LEU A 107 8.65 -2.88 11.78
N TYR A 108 9.11 -3.20 12.99
CA TYR A 108 9.48 -2.18 13.98
C TYR A 108 10.64 -1.30 13.48
N GLN A 109 11.70 -1.89 12.92
CA GLN A 109 12.83 -1.15 12.35
C GLN A 109 12.42 -0.29 11.15
N VAL A 110 11.58 -0.81 10.25
CA VAL A 110 11.02 -0.06 9.12
C VAL A 110 10.28 1.18 9.64
N GLY A 111 9.41 1.03 10.64
CA GLY A 111 8.71 2.17 11.27
C GLY A 111 9.67 3.20 11.85
N GLN A 112 10.78 2.77 12.48
CA GLN A 112 11.78 3.68 13.04
C GLN A 112 12.49 4.52 11.96
N HIS A 113 12.83 3.91 10.82
CA HIS A 113 13.46 4.62 9.71
C HIS A 113 12.48 5.53 8.96
N LEU A 114 11.24 5.10 8.79
CA LEU A 114 10.19 5.94 8.21
C LEU A 114 9.91 7.18 9.07
N ALA A 115 10.03 7.10 10.40
CA ALA A 115 9.94 8.29 11.25
C ALA A 115 11.06 9.32 10.97
N LEU A 116 12.25 8.85 10.57
CA LEU A 116 13.33 9.76 10.18
C LEU A 116 13.02 10.45 8.85
N GLU A 117 12.49 9.72 7.87
CA GLU A 117 12.03 10.27 6.59
C GLU A 117 10.89 11.28 6.77
N VAL A 118 9.93 11.01 7.67
CA VAL A 118 8.86 11.95 8.02
C VAL A 118 9.44 13.29 8.54
N ARG A 119 10.43 13.21 9.43
CA ARG A 119 11.14 14.41 9.92
C ARG A 119 11.99 15.08 8.82
N ALA A 120 12.43 14.33 7.81
CA ALA A 120 13.11 14.87 6.64
C ALA A 120 12.16 15.70 5.75
N ARG A 121 10.87 15.31 5.70
CA ARG A 121 9.77 16.08 5.07
C ARG A 121 9.21 17.21 5.96
N SER A 122 9.87 17.49 7.10
CA SER A 122 9.39 18.46 8.10
C SER A 122 7.93 18.22 8.52
N ALA A 123 7.57 16.94 8.61
CA ALA A 123 6.25 16.46 9.00
C ALA A 123 6.32 15.75 10.36
N GLU A 124 5.16 15.56 10.97
CA GLU A 124 5.02 14.94 12.30
C GLU A 124 4.10 13.71 12.29
N MET A 125 3.36 13.49 11.21
CA MET A 125 2.38 12.43 11.10
C MET A 125 2.48 11.72 9.74
N LEU A 126 2.63 10.40 9.79
CA LEU A 126 2.62 9.55 8.60
C LEU A 126 1.24 8.93 8.42
N LEU A 127 0.69 9.01 7.21
CA LEU A 127 -0.61 8.46 6.83
C LEU A 127 -0.50 6.96 6.55
N ALA A 128 -0.16 6.20 7.60
CA ALA A 128 0.24 4.80 7.54
C ALA A 128 0.10 4.08 8.89
N PRO A 129 0.09 2.74 8.90
CA PRO A 129 0.09 1.84 7.75
C PRO A 129 -1.32 1.60 7.19
N THR A 130 -1.39 1.04 5.98
CA THR A 130 -2.64 0.59 5.36
C THR A 130 -2.90 -0.87 5.72
N VAL A 131 -4.09 -1.19 6.23
CA VAL A 131 -4.44 -2.50 6.81
C VAL A 131 -5.75 -3.07 6.27
N CYS A 132 -6.17 -2.61 5.10
CA CYS A 132 -7.28 -3.18 4.35
C CYS A 132 -7.01 -4.69 4.09
N MET A 133 -8.07 -5.50 4.06
CA MET A 133 -8.00 -6.95 3.90
C MET A 133 -8.05 -7.34 2.44
N HIS A 134 -7.18 -8.26 2.00
CA HIS A 134 -7.17 -8.77 0.63
C HIS A 134 -8.36 -9.72 0.37
N ARG A 135 -9.57 -9.15 0.25
CA ARG A 135 -10.82 -9.86 0.02
C ARG A 135 -10.86 -10.52 -1.37
N HIS A 136 -10.32 -9.84 -2.37
CA HIS A 136 -10.31 -10.28 -3.76
C HIS A 136 -8.99 -9.88 -4.43
N PRO A 137 -8.37 -10.73 -5.28
CA PRO A 137 -7.06 -10.44 -5.86
C PRO A 137 -7.04 -9.24 -6.80
N LEU A 138 -8.20 -8.74 -7.25
CA LEU A 138 -8.28 -7.59 -8.15
C LEU A 138 -8.22 -6.23 -7.44
N GLY A 139 -8.28 -6.19 -6.11
CA GLY A 139 -8.26 -4.94 -5.35
C GLY A 139 -7.06 -4.06 -5.71
N GLY A 140 -7.34 -2.81 -6.14
CA GLY A 140 -6.33 -1.89 -6.67
C GLY A 140 -5.23 -1.53 -5.70
N ARG A 141 -5.51 -1.59 -4.39
CA ARG A 141 -4.58 -1.25 -3.29
C ARG A 141 -4.19 -2.45 -2.42
N ASN A 142 -4.39 -3.68 -2.89
CA ASN A 142 -3.86 -4.87 -2.21
C ASN A 142 -2.34 -4.77 -2.02
N PHE A 143 -1.62 -4.24 -3.01
CA PHE A 143 -0.16 -4.03 -2.90
C PHE A 143 0.23 -3.19 -1.67
N GLU A 144 -0.63 -2.24 -1.30
CA GLU A 144 -0.39 -1.26 -0.24
C GLU A 144 -0.66 -1.84 1.15
N SER A 145 -1.54 -2.84 1.24
CA SER A 145 -1.93 -3.50 2.49
C SER A 145 -1.13 -4.78 2.72
N PHE A 146 -1.31 -5.43 3.88
CA PHE A 146 -0.46 -6.55 4.28
C PHE A 146 -0.96 -7.91 3.77
N SER A 147 -2.18 -8.32 4.12
CA SER A 147 -2.58 -9.73 4.00
C SER A 147 -4.10 -9.94 3.93
N GLU A 148 -4.49 -11.13 3.49
CA GLU A 148 -5.84 -11.68 3.66
C GLU A 148 -6.13 -12.19 5.09
N ASP A 149 -5.10 -12.32 5.94
CA ASP A 149 -5.25 -12.78 7.32
C ASP A 149 -5.19 -11.63 8.33
N PRO A 150 -6.23 -11.46 9.18
CA PRO A 150 -6.31 -10.32 10.07
C PRO A 150 -5.27 -10.32 11.20
N LEU A 151 -4.81 -11.49 11.64
CA LEU A 151 -3.78 -11.58 12.67
C LEU A 151 -2.43 -11.14 12.11
N LEU A 152 -2.04 -11.64 10.93
CA LEU A 152 -0.80 -11.23 10.27
C LEU A 152 -0.78 -9.72 10.05
N THR A 153 -1.84 -9.17 9.43
CA THR A 153 -2.00 -7.73 9.19
C THR A 153 -1.89 -6.94 10.50
N GLY A 154 -2.66 -7.31 11.54
CA GLY A 154 -2.68 -6.58 12.81
C GLY A 154 -1.35 -6.60 13.56
N LYS A 155 -0.67 -7.76 13.62
CA LYS A 155 0.61 -7.91 14.35
C LYS A 155 1.73 -7.12 13.69
N LEU A 156 1.80 -7.12 12.35
CA LEU A 156 2.79 -6.36 11.61
C LEU A 156 2.53 -4.86 11.69
N ALA A 157 1.26 -4.44 11.51
CA ALA A 157 0.86 -3.04 11.67
C ALA A 157 1.20 -2.51 13.07
N ALA A 158 0.96 -3.30 14.12
CA ALA A 158 1.29 -2.89 15.49
C ALA A 158 2.79 -2.59 15.69
N GLN A 159 3.68 -3.39 15.09
CA GLN A 159 5.12 -3.15 15.19
C GLN A 159 5.58 -1.96 14.37
N TYR A 160 5.05 -1.81 13.15
CA TYR A 160 5.26 -0.62 12.31
C TYR A 160 4.87 0.67 13.05
N ILE A 161 3.68 0.69 13.67
CA ILE A 161 3.16 1.82 14.44
C ILE A 161 4.05 2.12 15.66
N LYS A 162 4.47 1.10 16.41
CA LYS A 162 5.42 1.27 17.53
C LYS A 162 6.72 1.91 17.05
N GLY A 163 7.24 1.44 15.92
CA GLY A 163 8.44 1.98 15.29
C GLY A 163 8.36 3.49 15.03
N LEU A 164 7.23 3.96 14.49
CA LEU A 164 7.02 5.39 14.26
C LEU A 164 6.91 6.19 15.56
N GLN A 165 6.06 5.72 16.47
CA GLN A 165 5.67 6.46 17.66
C GLN A 165 6.78 6.54 18.72
N ASP A 166 7.61 5.51 18.85
CA ASP A 166 8.78 5.55 19.74
C ASP A 166 9.86 6.52 19.20
N ARG A 167 9.75 6.95 17.93
CA ARG A 167 10.51 8.07 17.34
C ARG A 167 9.71 9.38 17.29
N GLY A 168 8.62 9.49 18.05
CA GLY A 168 7.86 10.74 18.17
C GLY A 168 7.12 11.16 16.91
N VAL A 169 6.84 10.23 15.99
CA VAL A 169 6.02 10.47 14.80
C VAL A 169 4.67 9.78 14.98
N ALA A 170 3.58 10.49 14.67
CA ALA A 170 2.24 9.89 14.72
C ALA A 170 2.07 8.91 13.56
N ALA A 171 1.58 7.71 13.87
CA ALA A 171 1.02 6.81 12.89
C ALA A 171 -0.48 7.09 12.73
N THR A 172 -0.97 6.92 11.50
CA THR A 172 -2.38 7.05 11.12
C THR A 172 -2.82 5.79 10.40
N ILE A 173 -3.28 4.80 11.17
CA ILE A 173 -3.69 3.52 10.60
C ILE A 173 -4.94 3.71 9.71
N LYS A 174 -4.96 3.10 8.52
CA LYS A 174 -5.99 3.35 7.49
C LYS A 174 -6.38 2.10 6.68
N HIS A 175 -7.57 2.02 6.07
CA HIS A 175 -8.68 2.96 6.15
C HIS A 175 -9.83 2.31 6.91
N PHE A 176 -10.36 2.97 7.94
CA PHE A 176 -11.32 2.44 8.89
C PHE A 176 -12.77 2.73 8.43
N VAL A 177 -13.53 1.76 7.91
CA VAL A 177 -13.21 0.35 7.63
C VAL A 177 -13.98 -0.15 6.40
N GLY A 178 -13.55 -1.25 5.79
CA GLY A 178 -14.27 -1.91 4.70
C GLY A 178 -13.98 -1.35 3.31
N ASN A 179 -12.86 -0.63 3.15
CA ASN A 179 -12.37 -0.12 1.87
C ASN A 179 -11.52 -1.17 1.14
N GLU A 180 -12.14 -2.28 0.75
CA GLU A 180 -11.44 -3.45 0.17
C GLU A 180 -11.45 -3.45 -1.37
N GLN A 181 -11.95 -2.36 -1.98
CA GLN A 181 -11.98 -2.15 -3.42
C GLN A 181 -11.92 -0.65 -3.73
N GLU A 182 -11.36 -0.30 -4.88
CA GLU A 182 -11.29 1.09 -5.33
C GLU A 182 -12.49 1.49 -6.21
N THR A 183 -13.10 0.51 -6.88
CA THR A 183 -14.28 0.71 -7.74
C THR A 183 -15.40 1.37 -6.95
N ASN A 184 -15.76 2.59 -7.34
CA ASN A 184 -16.78 3.41 -6.69
C ASN A 184 -16.53 3.71 -5.20
N ARG A 185 -15.29 3.66 -4.70
CA ARG A 185 -14.94 3.80 -3.27
C ARG A 185 -15.61 4.95 -2.51
N LEU A 186 -15.88 6.07 -3.19
CA LEU A 186 -16.56 7.24 -2.60
C LEU A 186 -18.05 7.04 -2.33
N THR A 187 -18.69 6.02 -2.91
CA THR A 187 -20.16 5.85 -2.92
C THR A 187 -20.63 4.40 -2.75
N ILE A 188 -19.72 3.42 -2.86
CA ILE A 188 -20.06 2.02 -2.70
C ILE A 188 -20.45 1.75 -1.24
N ASP A 189 -21.53 0.99 -1.05
CA ASP A 189 -21.98 0.51 0.24
C ASP A 189 -21.54 -0.94 0.45
N SER A 190 -20.57 -1.11 1.34
CA SER A 190 -20.08 -2.42 1.78
C SER A 190 -21.07 -3.01 2.78
N LEU A 191 -21.81 -4.02 2.34
CA LEU A 191 -22.79 -4.73 3.15
C LEU A 191 -22.10 -5.88 3.89
N ILE A 192 -21.84 -5.66 5.18
CA ILE A 192 -21.04 -6.55 6.03
C ILE A 192 -21.85 -6.92 7.28
N THR A 193 -22.10 -8.20 7.48
CA THR A 193 -22.70 -8.70 8.73
C THR A 193 -21.72 -8.50 9.90
N GLU A 194 -22.24 -8.34 11.12
CA GLU A 194 -21.44 -7.92 12.29
C GLU A 194 -20.28 -8.87 12.57
N ARG A 195 -20.50 -10.19 12.51
CA ARG A 195 -19.44 -11.15 12.82
C ARG A 195 -18.20 -11.05 11.89
N PRO A 196 -18.31 -11.08 10.55
CA PRO A 196 -17.20 -10.75 9.65
C PRO A 196 -16.62 -9.35 9.83
N LEU A 197 -17.46 -8.34 10.10
CA LEU A 197 -16.98 -6.99 10.42
C LEU A 197 -15.99 -7.03 11.60
N ARG A 198 -16.30 -7.79 12.65
CA ARG A 198 -15.48 -7.96 13.86
C ARG A 198 -14.27 -8.86 13.69
N GLU A 199 -14.45 -10.02 13.08
CA GLU A 199 -13.43 -11.07 13.02
C GLU A 199 -12.43 -10.86 11.88
N ILE A 200 -12.80 -10.15 10.81
CA ILE A 200 -11.96 -9.93 9.63
C ILE A 200 -11.53 -8.47 9.50
N TYR A 201 -12.47 -7.54 9.30
CA TYR A 201 -12.13 -6.19 8.81
C TYR A 201 -11.71 -5.22 9.94
N LEU A 202 -12.35 -5.31 11.10
CA LEU A 202 -11.95 -4.53 12.29
C LEU A 202 -10.78 -5.16 13.04
N LYS A 203 -10.53 -6.46 12.86
CA LYS A 203 -9.57 -7.22 13.66
C LYS A 203 -8.13 -6.68 13.59
N PRO A 204 -7.59 -6.27 12.42
CA PRO A 204 -6.28 -5.61 12.36
C PRO A 204 -6.21 -4.32 13.17
N PHE A 205 -7.27 -3.51 13.11
CA PHE A 205 -7.37 -2.27 13.89
C PHE A 205 -7.49 -2.55 15.38
N GLU A 206 -8.28 -3.55 15.80
CA GLU A 206 -8.40 -3.98 17.19
C GLU A 206 -7.03 -4.37 17.76
N ILE A 207 -6.27 -5.18 17.01
CA ILE A 207 -4.92 -5.61 17.38
C ILE A 207 -3.98 -4.40 17.48
N ALA A 208 -3.98 -3.51 16.49
CA ALA A 208 -3.13 -2.33 16.48
C ALA A 208 -3.45 -1.34 17.62
N VAL A 209 -4.73 -1.09 17.90
CA VAL A 209 -5.18 -0.24 19.02
C VAL A 209 -4.72 -0.84 20.34
N ARG A 210 -4.97 -2.13 20.57
CA ARG A 210 -4.58 -2.82 21.80
C ARG A 210 -3.06 -2.86 22.00
N GLU A 211 -2.30 -3.15 20.96
CA GLU A 211 -0.87 -3.48 21.09
C GLU A 211 0.05 -2.30 20.84
N ALA A 212 -0.37 -1.29 20.08
CA ALA A 212 0.46 -0.14 19.69
C ALA A 212 -0.18 1.23 19.96
N ASN A 213 -1.51 1.29 20.12
CA ASN A 213 -2.30 2.51 20.36
C ASN A 213 -1.92 3.65 19.39
N PRO A 214 -2.33 3.56 18.10
CA PRO A 214 -1.98 4.55 17.08
C PRO A 214 -2.53 5.92 17.46
N TRP A 215 -1.74 6.98 17.26
CA TRP A 215 -2.13 8.33 17.67
C TRP A 215 -3.21 8.93 16.77
N ALA A 216 -3.37 8.40 15.56
CA ALA A 216 -4.50 8.68 14.70
C ALA A 216 -5.04 7.44 13.97
N VAL A 217 -6.30 7.51 13.56
CA VAL A 217 -7.01 6.55 12.69
C VAL A 217 -7.63 7.34 11.55
N MET A 218 -7.52 6.86 10.31
CA MET A 218 -8.17 7.48 9.16
C MET A 218 -9.44 6.71 8.79
N THR A 219 -10.57 7.40 8.65
CA THR A 219 -11.82 6.79 8.17
C THR A 219 -11.70 6.37 6.71
N SER A 220 -12.47 5.39 6.26
CA SER A 220 -12.56 5.06 4.83
C SER A 220 -13.50 6.00 4.06
N TYR A 221 -13.54 5.84 2.74
CA TYR A 221 -14.45 6.56 1.86
C TYR A 221 -15.86 5.96 1.79
N ASN A 222 -15.93 4.62 1.78
CA ASN A 222 -17.13 3.86 1.47
C ASN A 222 -18.22 4.00 2.54
N LEU A 223 -19.43 3.56 2.20
CA LEU A 223 -20.47 3.31 3.18
C LEU A 223 -20.26 1.91 3.78
N ILE A 224 -20.65 1.76 5.04
CA ILE A 224 -20.77 0.48 5.73
C ILE A 224 -22.23 0.34 6.16
N ASN A 225 -22.93 -0.64 5.58
CA ASN A 225 -24.34 -0.91 5.85
C ASN A 225 -25.24 0.33 5.75
N GLY A 226 -25.08 1.11 4.67
CA GLY A 226 -25.90 2.26 4.32
C GLY A 226 -25.47 3.60 4.91
N VAL A 227 -24.34 3.65 5.61
CA VAL A 227 -23.84 4.87 6.29
C VAL A 227 -22.37 5.09 5.97
N HIS A 228 -22.00 6.29 5.49
CA HIS A 228 -20.59 6.65 5.24
C HIS A 228 -19.73 6.48 6.49
N ALA A 229 -18.49 6.01 6.30
CA ALA A 229 -17.59 5.70 7.39
C ALA A 229 -17.35 6.89 8.34
N ASP A 230 -17.28 8.12 7.82
CA ASP A 230 -17.04 9.33 8.63
C ASP A 230 -18.17 9.66 9.62
N LEU A 231 -19.38 9.19 9.36
CA LEU A 231 -20.56 9.43 10.19
C LEU A 231 -21.18 8.13 10.74
N ASN A 232 -20.46 7.01 10.63
CA ASN A 232 -20.92 5.71 11.12
C ASN A 232 -20.72 5.59 12.64
N LYS A 233 -21.78 5.87 13.40
CA LYS A 233 -21.78 5.77 14.87
C LYS A 233 -21.43 4.37 15.38
N HIS A 234 -21.84 3.32 14.68
CA HIS A 234 -21.55 1.94 15.08
C HIS A 234 -20.03 1.69 15.09
N THR A 235 -19.34 1.98 13.99
CA THR A 235 -17.89 1.71 13.91
C THR A 235 -17.05 2.72 14.68
N LEU A 236 -17.34 4.03 14.58
CA LEU A 236 -16.53 5.06 15.22
C LEU A 236 -16.85 5.26 16.69
N LYS A 237 -18.13 5.32 17.07
CA LYS A 237 -18.54 5.66 18.44
C LYS A 237 -18.67 4.44 19.31
N ASP A 238 -19.48 3.48 18.89
CA ASP A 238 -19.84 2.34 19.73
C ASP A 238 -18.66 1.36 19.86
N ILE A 239 -18.00 1.04 18.74
CA ILE A 239 -16.85 0.12 18.72
C ILE A 239 -15.54 0.82 19.08
N LEU A 240 -15.08 1.76 18.24
CA LEU A 240 -13.74 2.33 18.39
C LEU A 240 -13.61 3.14 19.69
N ARG A 241 -14.51 4.08 19.97
CA ARG A 241 -14.46 4.87 21.22
C ARG A 241 -15.05 4.13 22.41
N GLY A 242 -16.16 3.42 22.24
CA GLY A 242 -16.89 2.74 23.31
C GLY A 242 -16.18 1.47 23.77
N GLU A 243 -16.25 0.40 22.97
CA GLU A 243 -15.73 -0.91 23.33
C GLU A 243 -14.20 -0.94 23.47
N TRP A 244 -13.47 -0.31 22.53
CA TRP A 244 -12.01 -0.33 22.54
C TRP A 244 -11.38 0.79 23.39
N GLY A 245 -12.18 1.78 23.81
CA GLY A 245 -11.69 2.91 24.59
C GLY A 245 -10.65 3.76 23.86
N TYR A 246 -10.73 3.87 22.53
CA TYR A 246 -9.74 4.61 21.75
C TYR A 246 -9.81 6.11 22.04
N GLU A 247 -8.67 6.72 22.35
CA GLU A 247 -8.56 8.15 22.72
C GLU A 247 -7.70 8.96 21.72
N GLY A 248 -7.29 8.39 20.58
CA GLY A 248 -6.50 9.12 19.57
C GLY A 248 -7.36 10.03 18.68
N THR A 249 -6.76 10.61 17.63
CA THR A 249 -7.50 11.47 16.68
C THR A 249 -8.06 10.64 15.51
N VAL A 250 -9.32 10.81 15.17
CA VAL A 250 -9.90 10.28 13.93
C VAL A 250 -9.85 11.37 12.87
N VAL A 251 -9.16 11.08 11.77
CA VAL A 251 -9.05 11.96 10.60
C VAL A 251 -9.90 11.40 9.47
N SER A 252 -10.49 12.25 8.64
CA SER A 252 -11.10 11.77 7.39
C SER A 252 -10.03 11.33 6.39
N ASP A 253 -10.38 10.46 5.47
CA ASP A 253 -9.66 10.39 4.19
C ASP A 253 -9.86 11.70 3.39
N TRP A 254 -9.06 11.92 2.36
CA TRP A 254 -9.01 13.17 1.59
C TRP A 254 -10.31 13.44 0.83
N GLY A 255 -11.10 14.38 1.34
CA GLY A 255 -12.44 14.69 0.82
C GLY A 255 -13.51 13.69 1.25
N GLY A 256 -13.20 12.79 2.19
CA GLY A 256 -14.08 11.74 2.71
C GLY A 256 -15.06 12.19 3.80
N ILE A 257 -15.45 13.46 3.84
CA ILE A 257 -16.50 13.97 4.75
C ILE A 257 -17.82 14.07 4.02
N ASN A 258 -18.90 13.57 4.65
CA ASN A 258 -20.23 13.52 4.05
C ASN A 258 -21.32 14.23 4.86
N SER A 259 -20.98 14.75 6.06
CA SER A 259 -21.87 15.63 6.80
C SER A 259 -21.14 16.60 7.75
N SER A 260 -21.83 17.67 8.13
CA SER A 260 -21.41 18.63 9.16
C SER A 260 -21.53 18.07 10.59
N ILE A 261 -22.74 17.68 11.01
CA ILE A 261 -23.07 17.39 12.41
C ILE A 261 -22.79 15.91 12.73
N GLU A 262 -23.38 15.02 11.94
CA GLU A 262 -23.38 13.58 12.16
C GLU A 262 -21.96 13.00 12.17
N SER A 263 -21.07 13.56 11.33
CA SER A 263 -19.65 13.20 11.27
C SER A 263 -18.93 13.47 12.60
N VAL A 264 -19.16 14.65 13.19
CA VAL A 264 -18.57 15.01 14.50
C VAL A 264 -19.19 14.18 15.62
N GLU A 265 -20.52 13.99 15.63
CA GLU A 265 -21.20 13.19 16.65
C GLU A 265 -20.82 11.70 16.64
N ALA A 266 -20.46 11.17 15.47
CA ALA A 266 -19.95 9.82 15.31
C ALA A 266 -18.50 9.68 15.80
N GLY A 267 -17.75 10.78 15.85
CA GLY A 267 -16.38 10.82 16.36
C GLY A 267 -15.30 11.01 15.29
N CYS A 268 -15.64 11.54 14.10
CA CYS A 268 -14.65 11.99 13.12
C CYS A 268 -14.15 13.40 13.48
N ASP A 269 -12.95 13.49 14.06
CA ASP A 269 -12.46 14.69 14.72
C ASP A 269 -12.05 15.79 13.73
N ILE A 270 -11.35 15.46 12.64
CA ILE A 270 -10.79 16.46 11.69
C ILE A 270 -11.02 16.09 10.22
N GLU A 271 -11.48 17.08 9.45
CA GLU A 271 -11.64 17.02 7.98
C GLU A 271 -10.32 17.34 7.27
N PHE A 272 -9.91 16.48 6.33
CA PHE A 272 -8.82 16.69 5.39
C PHE A 272 -9.29 16.48 3.94
N PRO A 273 -8.75 17.23 2.95
CA PRO A 273 -7.95 18.46 3.11
C PRO A 273 -8.84 19.66 3.52
N TYR A 274 -8.31 20.89 3.52
CA TYR A 274 -9.13 22.09 3.77
C TYR A 274 -10.37 22.13 2.87
N SER A 275 -11.53 22.37 3.49
CA SER A 275 -12.80 22.49 2.81
C SER A 275 -13.72 23.42 3.61
N SER A 276 -14.41 24.31 2.90
CA SER A 276 -15.47 25.15 3.48
C SER A 276 -16.86 24.52 3.34
N LYS A 277 -16.94 23.30 2.78
CA LYS A 277 -18.22 22.66 2.43
C LYS A 277 -19.00 22.20 3.65
N TRP A 278 -18.35 21.64 4.66
CA TRP A 278 -19.03 20.90 5.73
C TRP A 278 -18.93 21.56 7.10
N ARG A 279 -17.76 21.97 7.54
CA ARG A 279 -17.55 22.44 8.93
C ARG A 279 -17.65 23.97 9.02
N LEU A 280 -16.65 24.64 9.62
CA LEU A 280 -16.57 26.11 9.73
C LEU A 280 -17.92 26.77 10.11
N ASP A 281 -18.39 27.75 9.32
CA ASP A 281 -19.59 28.54 9.62
C ASP A 281 -20.85 27.68 9.81
N LYS A 282 -20.97 26.55 9.09
CA LYS A 282 -22.11 25.64 9.24
C LYS A 282 -22.15 25.01 10.62
N LEU A 283 -20.99 24.63 11.14
CA LEU A 283 -20.88 23.97 12.44
C LEU A 283 -21.01 24.99 13.59
N VAL A 284 -20.45 26.20 13.43
CA VAL A 284 -20.68 27.31 14.39
C VAL A 284 -22.17 27.64 14.47
N THR A 285 -22.85 27.74 13.32
CA THR A 285 -24.29 28.00 13.25
C THR A 285 -25.08 26.87 13.92
N ALA A 286 -24.74 25.61 13.64
CA ALA A 286 -25.39 24.45 14.25
C ALA A 286 -25.30 24.45 15.78
N VAL A 287 -24.15 24.83 16.35
CA VAL A 287 -23.97 24.94 17.82
C VAL A 287 -24.85 26.06 18.38
N ASN A 288 -24.83 27.25 17.76
CA ASN A 288 -25.62 28.40 18.21
C ASN A 288 -27.14 28.13 18.14
N GLU A 289 -27.58 27.31 17.20
CA GLU A 289 -28.97 26.87 17.05
C GLU A 289 -29.32 25.65 17.93
N GLY A 290 -28.36 25.09 18.68
CA GLY A 290 -28.57 23.91 19.53
C GLY A 290 -28.77 22.60 18.77
N ARG A 291 -28.35 22.52 17.49
CA ARG A 291 -28.44 21.31 16.66
C ARG A 291 -27.31 20.31 16.92
N ILE A 292 -26.22 20.74 17.54
CA ILE A 292 -25.13 19.91 18.06
C ILE A 292 -24.65 20.52 19.38
N SER A 293 -24.21 19.69 20.32
CA SER A 293 -23.74 20.17 21.62
C SER A 293 -22.36 20.82 21.51
N ILE A 294 -22.06 21.77 22.40
CA ILE A 294 -20.70 22.32 22.52
C ILE A 294 -19.72 21.26 23.03
N GLU A 295 -20.21 20.27 23.78
CA GLU A 295 -19.46 19.13 24.28
C GLU A 295 -18.93 18.25 23.15
N ASP A 296 -19.70 18.01 22.09
CA ASP A 296 -19.24 17.27 20.90
C ASP A 296 -18.07 18.01 20.22
N ILE A 297 -18.19 19.34 20.06
CA ILE A 297 -17.13 20.19 19.52
C ILE A 297 -15.89 20.18 20.42
N ASN A 298 -16.09 20.28 21.73
CA ASN A 298 -15.02 20.24 22.71
C ASN A 298 -14.27 18.90 22.65
N GLN A 299 -14.99 17.79 22.51
CA GLN A 299 -14.38 16.46 22.46
C GLN A 299 -13.51 16.29 21.20
N ALA A 300 -14.04 16.68 20.03
CA ALA A 300 -13.29 16.63 18.78
C ALA A 300 -12.05 17.54 18.82
N ALA A 301 -12.21 18.77 19.33
CA ALA A 301 -11.10 19.71 19.46
C ALA A 301 -10.07 19.24 20.51
N GLU A 302 -10.48 18.61 21.61
CA GLU A 302 -9.57 18.01 22.59
C GLU A 302 -8.73 16.89 21.96
N ASN A 303 -9.32 16.04 21.12
CA ASN A 303 -8.61 14.96 20.44
C ASN A 303 -7.53 15.53 19.49
N VAL A 304 -7.89 16.51 18.65
CA VAL A 304 -6.95 17.22 17.77
C VAL A 304 -5.84 17.92 18.56
N LEU A 305 -6.19 18.65 19.63
CA LEU A 305 -5.21 19.32 20.48
C LEU A 305 -4.30 18.35 21.22
N THR A 306 -4.80 17.18 21.62
CA THR A 306 -3.97 16.14 22.25
C THR A 306 -2.91 15.64 21.28
N LEU A 307 -3.25 15.46 19.99
CA LEU A 307 -2.28 15.10 18.96
C LEU A 307 -1.25 16.22 18.73
N VAL A 308 -1.69 17.47 18.62
CA VAL A 308 -0.79 18.63 18.45
C VAL A 308 0.15 18.79 19.65
N GLU A 309 -0.38 18.68 20.86
CA GLU A 309 0.40 18.79 22.11
C GLU A 309 1.44 17.68 22.20
N ARG A 310 1.07 16.46 21.83
CA ARG A 310 1.99 15.33 21.80
C ARG A 310 3.16 15.54 20.83
N LEU A 311 2.89 16.08 19.65
CA LEU A 311 3.88 16.18 18.57
C LEU A 311 4.74 17.45 18.67
N LYS A 312 4.15 18.57 19.08
CA LYS A 312 4.83 19.88 19.10
C LYS A 312 4.73 20.61 20.44
N GLY A 313 3.83 20.22 21.33
CA GLY A 313 3.54 21.00 22.54
C GLY A 313 3.15 22.44 22.18
N GLY A 314 3.91 23.40 22.71
CA GLY A 314 3.82 24.82 22.36
C GLY A 314 4.87 25.32 21.34
N ASN A 315 5.58 24.43 20.65
CA ASN A 315 6.64 24.82 19.71
C ASN A 315 6.07 25.49 18.46
N MET A 316 6.19 26.82 18.40
CA MET A 316 5.76 27.67 17.29
C MET A 316 6.85 27.94 16.24
N SER A 317 7.95 27.17 16.26
CA SER A 317 9.01 27.33 15.27
C SER A 317 8.46 27.17 13.85
N PRO A 318 8.88 28.01 12.89
CA PRO A 318 8.47 27.86 11.49
C PRO A 318 8.79 26.47 10.96
N GLU A 319 7.96 25.97 10.05
CA GLU A 319 8.24 24.74 9.31
C GLU A 319 9.55 24.91 8.52
N ALA A 320 10.50 24.00 8.75
CA ALA A 320 11.73 23.96 7.97
C ALA A 320 11.45 23.42 6.55
N PRO A 321 12.24 23.80 5.53
CA PRO A 321 12.14 23.18 4.21
C PRO A 321 12.33 21.66 4.28
N GLU A 322 11.62 20.94 3.42
CA GLU A 322 11.86 19.50 3.23
C GLU A 322 13.29 19.27 2.71
N ARG A 323 13.92 18.16 3.11
CA ARG A 323 15.29 17.82 2.72
C ARG A 323 15.48 16.33 2.46
N GLU A 324 16.39 15.97 1.58
CA GLU A 324 16.80 14.56 1.42
C GLU A 324 17.55 14.06 2.68
N ASP A 325 17.45 12.77 2.96
CA ASP A 325 18.05 12.11 4.14
C ASP A 325 18.49 10.67 3.79
N ASP A 326 19.17 10.52 2.63
CA ASP A 326 19.64 9.24 2.10
C ASP A 326 20.75 8.63 2.98
N ARG A 327 20.37 7.70 3.85
CA ARG A 327 21.29 7.00 4.78
C ARG A 327 21.64 5.59 4.31
N GLU A 328 22.89 5.20 4.51
CA GLU A 328 23.34 3.82 4.24
C GLU A 328 22.55 2.76 5.01
N GLU A 329 22.30 2.98 6.29
CA GLU A 329 21.56 2.03 7.12
C GLU A 329 20.10 1.89 6.68
N THR A 330 19.52 2.96 6.11
CA THR A 330 18.15 2.92 5.56
C THR A 330 18.13 2.11 4.26
N ARG A 331 19.10 2.33 3.37
CA ARG A 331 19.25 1.57 2.13
C ARG A 331 19.46 0.08 2.41
N GLU A 332 20.31 -0.24 3.38
CA GLU A 332 20.55 -1.63 3.78
C GLU A 332 19.29 -2.27 4.36
N LEU A 333 18.54 -1.57 5.22
CA LEU A 333 17.27 -2.08 5.75
C LEU A 333 16.22 -2.31 4.64
N ILE A 334 16.16 -1.43 3.64
CA ILE A 334 15.27 -1.61 2.48
C ILE A 334 15.66 -2.86 1.70
N ARG A 335 16.96 -3.09 1.48
CA ARG A 335 17.47 -4.29 0.82
C ARG A 335 17.18 -5.56 1.63
N ILE A 336 17.34 -5.50 2.95
CA ILE A 336 17.00 -6.59 3.88
C ILE A 336 15.52 -6.94 3.80
N ALA A 337 14.66 -5.95 3.94
CA ALA A 337 13.22 -6.13 3.79
C ALA A 337 12.85 -6.65 2.39
N GLY A 338 13.60 -6.21 1.38
CA GLY A 338 13.53 -6.68 0.01
C GLY A 338 13.71 -8.19 -0.11
N HIS A 339 14.88 -8.70 0.32
CA HIS A 339 15.20 -10.12 0.15
C HIS A 339 14.45 -11.03 1.13
N GLU A 340 14.07 -10.55 2.32
CA GLU A 340 13.19 -11.29 3.23
C GLU A 340 11.74 -11.39 2.73
N GLY A 341 11.29 -10.44 1.89
CA GLY A 341 9.95 -10.46 1.29
C GLY A 341 9.86 -11.31 0.02
N LEU A 342 10.97 -11.52 -0.70
CA LEU A 342 11.03 -12.39 -1.86
C LEU A 342 10.63 -13.82 -1.50
N THR A 343 9.58 -14.31 -2.17
CA THR A 343 8.95 -15.60 -1.83
C THR A 343 9.20 -16.62 -2.94
N LEU A 344 10.02 -17.63 -2.67
CA LEU A 344 10.34 -18.70 -3.61
C LEU A 344 9.16 -19.69 -3.65
N LEU A 345 8.41 -19.71 -4.74
CA LEU A 345 7.19 -20.50 -4.87
C LEU A 345 7.46 -21.92 -5.36
N LYS A 346 8.43 -22.07 -6.25
CA LYS A 346 8.83 -23.34 -6.87
C LYS A 346 10.33 -23.30 -7.17
N ASN A 347 11.05 -24.40 -6.95
CA ASN A 347 12.48 -24.50 -7.27
C ASN A 347 12.89 -25.94 -7.59
N ASP A 348 12.59 -26.38 -8.82
CA ASP A 348 12.89 -27.73 -9.28
C ASP A 348 14.28 -27.82 -9.94
N GLY A 349 14.91 -28.99 -9.83
CA GLY A 349 16.14 -29.32 -10.57
C GLY A 349 17.41 -28.60 -10.07
N GLY A 350 17.37 -27.95 -8.90
CA GLY A 350 18.52 -27.27 -8.32
C GLY A 350 19.04 -26.10 -9.16
N ILE A 351 18.14 -25.42 -9.88
CA ILE A 351 18.50 -24.28 -10.74
C ILE A 351 18.92 -23.06 -9.90
N LEU A 352 18.16 -22.74 -8.85
CA LEU A 352 18.57 -21.73 -7.88
C LEU A 352 19.19 -22.37 -6.62
N PRO A 353 20.20 -21.73 -6.00
CA PRO A 353 20.80 -20.45 -6.41
C PRO A 353 21.79 -20.58 -7.60
N LEU A 354 21.90 -19.52 -8.40
CA LEU A 354 22.83 -19.42 -9.52
C LEU A 354 24.28 -19.30 -9.04
N CYS A 355 25.24 -19.85 -9.79
CA CYS A 355 26.66 -19.69 -9.47
C CYS A 355 27.25 -18.46 -10.22
N PRO A 356 27.69 -17.40 -9.51
CA PRO A 356 28.22 -16.19 -10.15
C PRO A 356 29.42 -16.44 -11.07
N LYS A 357 30.22 -17.47 -10.76
CA LYS A 357 31.48 -17.75 -11.46
C LYS A 357 31.30 -18.54 -12.75
N SER A 358 30.23 -19.32 -12.90
CA SER A 358 30.12 -20.32 -13.98
C SER A 358 28.82 -20.25 -14.77
N THR A 359 27.79 -19.58 -14.30
CA THR A 359 26.47 -19.57 -14.97
C THR A 359 26.36 -18.39 -15.94
N LYS A 360 26.16 -18.64 -17.23
CA LYS A 360 25.76 -17.61 -18.20
C LYS A 360 24.25 -17.37 -18.09
N VAL A 361 23.87 -16.11 -17.93
CA VAL A 361 22.48 -15.74 -17.64
C VAL A 361 21.90 -14.94 -18.81
N ALA A 362 20.72 -15.33 -19.28
CA ALA A 362 19.88 -14.52 -20.15
C ALA A 362 18.80 -13.84 -19.31
N VAL A 363 18.88 -12.52 -19.13
CA VAL A 363 17.84 -11.75 -18.44
C VAL A 363 16.83 -11.28 -19.47
N ILE A 364 15.58 -11.72 -19.36
CA ILE A 364 14.55 -11.52 -20.38
C ILE A 364 13.32 -10.91 -19.75
N GLY A 365 12.62 -10.05 -20.48
CA GLY A 365 11.25 -9.67 -20.14
C GLY A 365 11.06 -8.18 -19.87
N PRO A 366 9.79 -7.75 -19.83
CA PRO A 366 9.43 -6.34 -19.84
C PRO A 366 9.92 -5.59 -18.60
N ASN A 367 10.07 -6.29 -17.47
CA ASN A 367 10.48 -5.71 -16.21
C ASN A 367 11.98 -5.86 -15.93
N ALA A 368 12.75 -6.46 -16.84
CA ALA A 368 14.16 -6.73 -16.60
C ALA A 368 15.07 -5.49 -16.66
N ASN A 369 14.78 -4.54 -17.56
CA ASN A 369 15.60 -3.34 -17.78
C ASN A 369 14.87 -2.03 -17.38
N ARG A 370 13.98 -2.13 -16.40
CA ARG A 370 13.29 -1.00 -15.76
C ARG A 370 13.14 -1.29 -14.28
N HIS A 371 12.77 -0.28 -13.51
CA HIS A 371 12.49 -0.44 -12.08
C HIS A 371 10.99 -0.58 -11.85
N ILE A 372 10.60 -1.58 -11.07
CA ILE A 372 9.25 -1.76 -10.54
C ILE A 372 9.37 -1.74 -9.02
N ALA A 373 9.17 -0.57 -8.43
CA ALA A 373 9.50 -0.33 -7.03
C ALA A 373 8.26 -0.26 -6.12
N GLY A 374 7.09 0.08 -6.66
CA GLY A 374 5.85 0.28 -5.91
C GLY A 374 4.62 0.30 -6.81
N GLY A 375 3.43 0.29 -6.19
CA GLY A 375 2.16 0.57 -6.88
C GLY A 375 1.86 2.06 -7.00
N GLY A 376 0.77 2.39 -7.68
CA GLY A 376 0.35 3.77 -7.97
C GLY A 376 -0.38 4.48 -6.82
N GLY A 377 -0.77 5.73 -7.03
CA GLY A 377 -1.59 6.50 -6.07
C GLY A 377 -0.83 7.10 -4.89
N SER A 378 -1.51 7.29 -3.77
CA SER A 378 -0.98 7.98 -2.58
C SER A 378 0.18 7.26 -1.89
N ALA A 379 0.44 5.98 -2.18
CA ALA A 379 1.62 5.28 -1.70
C ALA A 379 2.89 5.57 -2.54
N SER A 380 2.75 6.18 -3.72
CA SER A 380 3.89 6.54 -4.56
C SER A 380 4.64 7.77 -4.02
N LEU A 381 5.93 7.85 -4.33
CA LEU A 381 6.80 8.99 -4.00
C LEU A 381 7.98 9.07 -4.99
N ASN A 382 8.80 10.12 -4.87
CA ASN A 382 10.04 10.28 -5.61
C ASN A 382 11.21 9.62 -4.86
N PRO A 383 11.73 8.45 -5.28
CA PRO A 383 12.77 7.76 -4.52
C PRO A 383 14.15 8.40 -4.72
N TYR A 384 15.09 8.18 -3.79
CA TYR A 384 16.49 8.63 -3.95
C TYR A 384 17.10 8.16 -5.28
N TYR A 385 16.90 6.88 -5.56
CA TYR A 385 17.22 6.17 -6.79
C TYR A 385 16.37 4.90 -6.86
N ASN A 386 16.44 4.17 -7.98
CA ASN A 386 15.90 2.82 -8.07
C ASN A 386 16.95 1.91 -8.72
N THR A 387 17.08 0.69 -8.23
CA THR A 387 17.95 -0.33 -8.82
C THR A 387 17.21 -1.10 -9.92
N ILE A 388 17.91 -1.38 -11.02
CA ILE A 388 17.36 -2.10 -12.17
C ILE A 388 17.79 -3.59 -12.07
N PRO A 389 16.87 -4.56 -12.19
CA PRO A 389 17.20 -5.99 -12.09
C PRO A 389 18.37 -6.43 -12.98
N LEU A 390 18.37 -6.04 -14.26
CA LEU A 390 19.44 -6.35 -15.21
C LEU A 390 20.81 -5.89 -14.72
N ASP A 391 20.90 -4.66 -14.24
CA ASP A 391 22.17 -4.06 -13.78
C ASP A 391 22.65 -4.68 -12.47
N SER A 392 21.72 -4.96 -11.55
CA SER A 392 22.03 -5.66 -10.30
C SER A 392 22.51 -7.10 -10.55
N ILE A 393 21.89 -7.84 -11.48
CA ILE A 393 22.34 -9.18 -11.88
C ILE A 393 23.73 -9.12 -12.54
N ARG A 394 23.97 -8.14 -13.42
CA ARG A 394 25.29 -7.90 -14.04
C ARG A 394 26.37 -7.61 -13.00
N LYS A 395 26.02 -6.86 -11.94
CA LYS A 395 26.96 -6.50 -10.86
C LYS A 395 27.44 -7.72 -10.08
N VAL A 396 26.59 -8.73 -9.89
CA VAL A 396 26.93 -9.96 -9.16
C VAL A 396 27.58 -11.02 -10.06
N SER A 397 27.09 -11.18 -11.30
CA SER A 397 27.60 -12.18 -12.24
C SER A 397 29.06 -11.91 -12.65
N LYS A 398 29.87 -12.97 -12.70
CA LYS A 398 31.24 -12.95 -13.29
C LYS A 398 31.28 -13.56 -14.70
N GLN A 399 30.12 -13.92 -15.23
CA GLN A 399 29.92 -14.43 -16.58
C GLN A 399 29.08 -13.46 -17.42
N LYS A 400 29.03 -13.69 -18.74
CA LYS A 400 28.23 -12.89 -19.66
C LYS A 400 26.75 -12.92 -19.25
N VAL A 401 26.16 -11.73 -19.12
CA VAL A 401 24.72 -11.53 -18.93
C VAL A 401 24.16 -10.92 -20.21
N SER A 402 23.35 -11.69 -20.95
CA SER A 402 22.62 -11.20 -22.12
C SER A 402 21.26 -10.64 -21.71
N PHE A 403 20.69 -9.76 -22.55
CA PHE A 403 19.39 -9.13 -22.31
C PHE A 403 18.51 -9.19 -23.56
N ALA A 404 17.21 -9.43 -23.37
CA ALA A 404 16.19 -9.19 -24.37
C ALA A 404 14.88 -8.68 -23.73
N GLN A 405 14.24 -7.71 -24.37
CA GLN A 405 12.99 -7.10 -23.88
C GLN A 405 11.83 -8.10 -23.82
N GLY A 406 11.69 -8.97 -24.83
CA GLY A 406 10.64 -9.99 -24.92
C GLY A 406 9.26 -9.46 -25.30
N CYS A 407 8.71 -8.50 -24.57
CA CYS A 407 7.45 -7.82 -24.89
C CYS A 407 7.34 -6.46 -24.16
N HIS A 408 6.23 -5.75 -24.40
CA HIS A 408 5.83 -4.53 -23.68
C HIS A 408 4.65 -4.83 -22.76
N ILE A 409 4.44 -4.02 -21.71
CA ILE A 409 3.32 -4.20 -20.75
C ILE A 409 2.52 -2.91 -20.52
N HIS A 410 2.63 -1.97 -21.44
CA HIS A 410 1.98 -0.66 -21.35
C HIS A 410 0.48 -0.81 -21.13
N LYS A 411 0.00 -0.34 -19.98
CA LYS A 411 -1.44 -0.07 -19.80
C LYS A 411 -1.82 1.14 -20.63
N TRP A 412 -1.01 2.18 -20.49
CA TRP A 412 -0.99 3.36 -21.34
C TRP A 412 0.40 3.51 -21.96
N LEU A 413 0.50 4.17 -23.11
CA LEU A 413 1.82 4.42 -23.70
C LEU A 413 2.70 5.22 -22.73
N PRO A 414 4.02 4.96 -22.67
CA PRO A 414 4.93 5.73 -21.83
C PRO A 414 4.79 7.23 -22.07
N VAL A 415 4.94 8.03 -21.02
CA VAL A 415 4.92 9.49 -21.12
C VAL A 415 5.95 9.99 -22.13
N ALA A 416 5.57 10.94 -22.98
CA ALA A 416 6.41 11.43 -24.07
C ALA A 416 7.62 12.27 -23.62
N SER A 417 7.75 12.53 -22.31
CA SER A 417 8.70 13.47 -21.68
C SER A 417 10.15 13.32 -22.14
N GLU A 418 10.63 12.09 -22.36
CA GLU A 418 12.01 11.82 -22.81
C GLU A 418 12.30 12.35 -24.22
N TYR A 419 11.26 12.53 -25.04
CA TYR A 419 11.34 13.00 -26.43
C TYR A 419 10.98 14.48 -26.56
N CYS A 420 10.60 15.13 -25.46
CA CYS A 420 9.91 16.42 -25.47
C CYS A 420 10.79 17.56 -24.97
N THR A 421 10.84 18.65 -25.73
CA THR A 421 11.49 19.91 -25.34
C THR A 421 10.55 21.10 -25.44
N GLU A 422 10.80 22.16 -24.67
CA GLU A 422 10.21 23.48 -24.90
C GLU A 422 10.87 24.17 -26.10
N GLN A 423 10.31 25.29 -26.56
CA GLN A 423 10.81 26.04 -27.72
C GLN A 423 12.29 26.47 -27.59
N SER A 424 12.77 26.64 -26.35
CA SER A 424 14.17 26.98 -26.07
C SER A 424 15.15 25.79 -26.21
N GLY A 425 14.64 24.57 -26.45
CA GLY A 425 15.39 23.32 -26.52
C GLY A 425 15.63 22.64 -25.17
N LYS A 426 15.14 23.20 -24.06
CA LYS A 426 15.22 22.53 -22.74
C LYS A 426 14.17 21.42 -22.65
N PRO A 427 14.44 20.29 -21.97
CA PRO A 427 13.44 19.24 -21.78
C PRO A 427 12.18 19.75 -21.08
N GLY A 428 11.01 19.31 -21.57
CA GLY A 428 9.73 19.58 -20.92
C GLY A 428 8.62 20.16 -21.80
N VAL A 429 7.62 20.69 -21.12
CA VAL A 429 6.37 21.27 -21.64
C VAL A 429 6.23 22.68 -21.10
N HIS A 430 5.91 23.62 -21.98
CA HIS A 430 5.56 24.99 -21.62
C HIS A 430 4.05 25.10 -21.44
N ILE A 431 3.58 25.80 -20.40
CA ILE A 431 2.16 26.00 -20.09
C ILE A 431 1.88 27.49 -19.94
N ASP A 432 1.00 28.01 -20.78
CA ASP A 432 0.41 29.34 -20.66
C ASP A 432 -0.95 29.23 -19.96
N TRP A 433 -1.10 29.87 -18.81
CA TRP A 433 -2.30 29.82 -17.97
C TRP A 433 -3.16 31.07 -18.11
N TYR A 434 -4.47 30.91 -18.11
CA TYR A 434 -5.46 31.97 -18.24
C TYR A 434 -6.42 31.95 -17.05
N ALA A 435 -6.86 33.13 -16.61
CA ALA A 435 -7.91 33.26 -15.61
C ALA A 435 -9.27 32.98 -16.25
N GLY A 436 -10.09 32.12 -15.63
CA GLY A 436 -11.34 31.62 -16.22
C GLY A 436 -11.11 30.53 -17.28
N ASP A 437 -12.18 29.84 -17.64
CA ASP A 437 -12.18 28.63 -18.49
C ASP A 437 -12.37 28.91 -20.00
N LYS A 438 -12.29 30.18 -20.42
CA LYS A 438 -12.60 30.63 -21.80
C LYS A 438 -11.41 31.10 -22.63
N PHE A 439 -10.18 30.98 -22.13
CA PHE A 439 -8.96 31.45 -22.81
C PHE A 439 -8.99 32.96 -23.13
N GLU A 440 -9.69 33.75 -22.32
CA GLU A 440 -9.83 35.19 -22.54
C GLU A 440 -8.62 35.97 -22.02
N GLY A 441 -8.13 36.94 -22.80
CA GLY A 441 -7.02 37.81 -22.41
C GLY A 441 -5.63 37.25 -22.69
N ASN A 442 -4.63 37.75 -21.96
CA ASN A 442 -3.24 37.29 -22.03
C ASN A 442 -2.96 36.24 -20.94
N PRO A 443 -2.00 35.33 -21.13
CA PRO A 443 -1.58 34.41 -20.08
C PRO A 443 -1.16 35.16 -18.81
N VAL A 444 -1.73 34.78 -17.66
CA VAL A 444 -1.43 35.36 -16.34
C VAL A 444 -0.23 34.70 -15.68
N VAL A 445 -0.01 33.41 -15.96
CA VAL A 445 1.15 32.64 -15.49
C VAL A 445 1.74 31.87 -16.67
N LYS A 446 3.07 31.82 -16.73
CA LYS A 446 3.83 30.98 -17.67
C LYS A 446 4.65 30.00 -16.86
N GLN A 447 4.49 28.71 -17.13
CA GLN A 447 5.10 27.65 -16.33
C GLN A 447 5.77 26.62 -17.22
N ARG A 448 6.92 26.10 -16.79
CA ARG A 448 7.57 24.95 -17.42
C ARG A 448 7.41 23.72 -16.55
N ARG A 449 7.00 22.61 -17.14
CA ARG A 449 7.01 21.26 -16.54
C ARG A 449 8.00 20.37 -17.26
N THR A 450 8.59 19.41 -16.56
CA THR A 450 9.53 18.45 -17.17
C THR A 450 8.85 17.14 -17.57
N ASN A 451 7.57 16.97 -17.22
CA ASN A 451 6.79 15.78 -17.51
C ASN A 451 5.60 16.13 -18.41
N THR A 452 5.18 15.17 -19.23
CA THR A 452 4.00 15.20 -20.11
C THR A 452 2.77 14.54 -19.48
N ASP A 453 2.94 13.99 -18.27
CA ASP A 453 1.86 13.68 -17.32
C ASP A 453 1.55 14.94 -16.50
N LEU A 454 0.59 15.75 -16.97
CA LEU A 454 0.22 17.03 -16.38
C LEU A 454 -0.96 16.85 -15.42
N PHE A 455 -0.69 16.25 -14.26
CA PHE A 455 -1.67 16.12 -13.18
C PHE A 455 -1.67 17.39 -12.30
N LEU A 456 -2.73 18.20 -12.40
CA LEU A 456 -2.73 19.58 -11.92
C LEU A 456 -3.49 19.81 -10.59
N TRP A 457 -3.66 18.76 -9.77
CA TRP A 457 -4.40 18.85 -8.49
C TRP A 457 -3.75 19.72 -7.43
N ASP A 458 -2.47 19.51 -7.16
CA ASP A 458 -1.72 20.25 -6.14
C ASP A 458 -0.84 21.36 -6.74
N SER A 459 -0.86 21.54 -8.06
CA SER A 459 0.19 22.29 -8.76
C SER A 459 -0.30 23.35 -9.75
N ALA A 460 -1.61 23.51 -9.93
CA ALA A 460 -2.18 24.68 -10.61
C ALA A 460 -1.95 25.97 -9.78
N PRO A 461 -1.60 27.11 -10.40
CA PRO A 461 -1.31 28.37 -9.70
C PRO A 461 -2.61 29.09 -9.29
N LEU A 462 -3.42 28.45 -8.44
CA LEU A 462 -4.78 28.88 -8.11
C LEU A 462 -4.86 30.28 -7.49
N SER A 463 -3.77 30.78 -6.87
CA SER A 463 -3.69 32.16 -6.36
C SER A 463 -3.75 33.22 -7.46
N GLU A 464 -3.28 32.88 -8.67
CA GLU A 464 -3.19 33.79 -9.81
C GLU A 464 -4.33 33.54 -10.81
N VAL A 465 -4.68 32.28 -11.08
CA VAL A 465 -5.70 31.93 -12.09
C VAL A 465 -7.11 31.84 -11.52
N GLY A 466 -7.24 31.67 -10.19
CA GLY A 466 -8.52 31.41 -9.54
C GLY A 466 -8.95 29.94 -9.58
N PRO A 467 -10.15 29.62 -9.06
CA PRO A 467 -10.68 28.25 -9.01
C PRO A 467 -11.14 27.70 -10.38
N GLU A 468 -11.34 28.59 -11.35
CA GLU A 468 -11.74 28.26 -12.72
C GLU A 468 -10.64 28.76 -13.65
N TRP A 469 -10.12 27.90 -14.50
CA TRP A 469 -8.98 28.23 -15.35
C TRP A 469 -8.97 27.46 -16.66
N SER A 470 -8.21 28.01 -17.61
CA SER A 470 -7.89 27.40 -18.89
C SER A 470 -6.38 27.48 -19.11
N ALA A 471 -5.82 26.53 -19.86
CA ALA A 471 -4.39 26.44 -20.09
C ALA A 471 -4.06 25.92 -21.49
N VAL A 472 -2.97 26.41 -22.05
CA VAL A 472 -2.38 25.90 -23.30
C VAL A 472 -1.01 25.32 -22.99
N ALA A 473 -0.86 24.01 -23.20
CA ALA A 473 0.40 23.30 -23.02
C ALA A 473 1.06 23.02 -24.38
N THR A 474 2.32 23.38 -24.56
CA THR A 474 3.08 23.18 -25.81
C THR A 474 4.39 22.47 -25.56
N THR A 475 4.71 21.49 -26.40
CA THR A 475 6.01 20.79 -26.40
C THR A 475 6.38 20.34 -27.81
N TYR A 476 7.66 20.10 -28.04
CA TYR A 476 8.22 19.63 -29.31
C TYR A 476 8.76 18.23 -29.11
N LEU A 477 8.09 17.26 -29.73
CA LEU A 477 8.46 15.86 -29.70
C LEU A 477 9.47 15.56 -30.80
N MET A 478 10.60 14.95 -30.44
CA MET A 478 11.67 14.57 -31.37
C MET A 478 11.75 13.05 -31.50
N PRO A 479 11.23 12.45 -32.59
CA PRO A 479 11.34 11.00 -32.84
C PRO A 479 12.80 10.62 -33.12
N ARG A 480 13.22 9.42 -32.70
CA ARG A 480 14.57 8.88 -32.95
C ARG A 480 14.61 8.02 -34.21
N THR A 481 13.46 7.50 -34.62
CA THR A 481 13.30 6.66 -35.80
C THR A 481 12.32 7.30 -36.79
N THR A 482 12.38 6.86 -38.04
CA THR A 482 11.37 7.21 -39.05
C THR A 482 10.38 6.07 -39.11
N GLY A 483 9.09 6.38 -39.03
CA GLY A 483 8.04 5.37 -39.11
C GLY A 483 6.69 5.89 -38.66
N LYS A 484 5.75 4.95 -38.56
CA LYS A 484 4.39 5.22 -38.10
C LYS A 484 4.35 5.06 -36.58
N HIS A 485 4.55 6.16 -35.87
CA HIS A 485 4.62 6.21 -34.41
C HIS A 485 3.26 6.49 -33.80
N THR A 486 3.05 6.15 -32.54
CA THR A 486 1.76 6.31 -31.86
C THR A 486 1.89 7.33 -30.74
N ILE A 487 1.01 8.34 -30.72
CA ILE A 487 0.80 9.25 -29.61
C ILE A 487 -0.45 8.80 -28.85
N SER A 488 -0.40 8.83 -27.53
CA SER A 488 -1.56 8.65 -26.66
C SER A 488 -1.97 9.96 -26.01
N PHE A 489 -3.27 10.19 -25.83
CA PHE A 489 -3.78 11.40 -25.20
C PHE A 489 -4.98 11.12 -24.32
N MET A 490 -4.93 11.65 -23.11
CA MET A 490 -6.04 11.67 -22.16
C MET A 490 -6.21 13.08 -21.63
N SER A 491 -7.45 13.42 -21.25
CA SER A 491 -7.78 14.71 -20.65
C SER A 491 -8.51 14.52 -19.34
N VAL A 492 -8.15 15.30 -18.33
CA VAL A 492 -8.95 15.54 -17.13
C VAL A 492 -9.64 16.88 -17.33
N GLY A 493 -10.96 16.84 -17.47
CA GLY A 493 -11.72 17.97 -18.01
C GLY A 493 -11.64 18.06 -19.53
N PRO A 494 -12.18 19.12 -20.15
CA PRO A 494 -12.10 19.36 -21.59
C PRO A 494 -10.65 19.46 -22.08
N GLY A 495 -10.36 18.83 -23.22
CA GLY A 495 -9.02 18.85 -23.81
C GLY A 495 -9.00 18.68 -25.33
N LYS A 496 -8.13 19.40 -26.04
CA LYS A 496 -7.90 19.25 -27.48
C LYS A 496 -6.41 19.08 -27.75
N LEU A 497 -6.05 18.07 -28.54
CA LEU A 497 -4.68 17.84 -28.99
C LEU A 497 -4.51 18.29 -30.45
N PHE A 498 -3.54 19.16 -30.66
CA PHE A 498 -3.08 19.61 -31.96
C PHE A 498 -1.68 19.07 -32.24
N ILE A 499 -1.45 18.66 -33.49
CA ILE A 499 -0.15 18.21 -34.00
C ILE A 499 0.20 19.07 -35.20
N ASN A 500 1.30 19.84 -35.12
CA ASN A 500 1.69 20.83 -36.13
C ASN A 500 0.50 21.72 -36.55
N ASP A 501 -0.16 22.33 -35.55
CA ASP A 501 -1.37 23.16 -35.66
C ASP A 501 -2.63 22.51 -36.25
N LYS A 502 -2.60 21.23 -36.58
CA LYS A 502 -3.79 20.48 -37.00
C LYS A 502 -4.46 19.86 -35.77
N LEU A 503 -5.75 20.14 -35.54
CA LEU A 503 -6.54 19.44 -34.52
C LEU A 503 -6.64 17.95 -34.88
N VAL A 504 -6.22 17.08 -33.95
CA VAL A 504 -6.20 15.63 -34.17
C VAL A 504 -7.11 14.88 -33.21
N LEU A 505 -7.23 15.34 -31.97
CA LEU A 505 -8.22 14.84 -31.01
C LEU A 505 -8.97 15.99 -30.37
N ASP A 506 -10.29 15.83 -30.28
CA ASP A 506 -11.20 16.75 -29.60
C ASP A 506 -11.93 16.00 -28.48
N LEU A 507 -11.42 16.15 -27.26
CA LEU A 507 -11.99 15.63 -26.02
C LEU A 507 -12.63 16.79 -25.24
N TRP A 508 -13.37 17.69 -25.88
CA TRP A 508 -14.06 18.76 -25.14
C TRP A 508 -15.24 18.22 -24.32
N ASP A 509 -15.99 17.28 -24.90
CA ASP A 509 -17.26 16.75 -24.38
C ASP A 509 -17.22 15.23 -24.20
N TRP A 510 -16.07 14.67 -23.81
CA TRP A 510 -15.93 13.24 -23.60
C TRP A 510 -16.83 12.72 -22.47
N THR A 511 -17.32 11.49 -22.63
CA THR A 511 -18.17 10.82 -21.65
C THR A 511 -17.61 9.49 -21.15
N GLU A 512 -16.66 8.91 -21.87
CA GLU A 512 -16.04 7.64 -21.51
C GLU A 512 -14.91 7.90 -20.50
N GLU A 513 -15.13 7.42 -19.28
CA GLU A 513 -14.20 7.57 -18.17
C GLU A 513 -13.08 6.54 -18.26
N GLY A 514 -11.85 7.02 -18.09
CA GLY A 514 -10.67 6.22 -17.89
C GLY A 514 -10.18 6.29 -16.45
N GLU A 515 -9.00 5.75 -16.24
CA GLU A 515 -8.43 5.52 -14.90
C GLU A 515 -7.27 6.47 -14.56
N ALA A 516 -6.71 7.16 -15.56
CA ALA A 516 -5.59 8.07 -15.37
C ALA A 516 -5.99 9.29 -14.54
N MET A 517 -5.09 9.70 -13.64
CA MET A 517 -5.29 10.87 -12.77
C MET A 517 -6.63 10.86 -12.00
N PHE A 518 -7.20 9.69 -11.73
CA PHE A 518 -8.48 9.46 -11.02
C PHE A 518 -9.77 9.97 -11.69
N ASP A 519 -9.71 10.93 -12.62
CA ASP A 519 -10.88 11.47 -13.35
C ASP A 519 -10.60 11.75 -14.84
N GLY A 520 -9.63 11.06 -15.44
CA GLY A 520 -9.30 11.22 -16.86
C GLY A 520 -10.31 10.54 -17.81
N SER A 521 -10.29 10.95 -19.07
CA SER A 521 -10.89 10.19 -20.16
C SER A 521 -10.19 8.84 -20.37
N ILE A 522 -10.78 7.94 -21.16
CA ILE A 522 -10.04 6.80 -21.72
C ILE A 522 -8.82 7.28 -22.54
N ASP A 523 -7.88 6.37 -22.80
CA ASP A 523 -6.70 6.66 -23.64
C ASP A 523 -7.08 6.66 -25.12
N TYR A 524 -6.79 7.76 -25.82
CA TYR A 524 -6.98 7.85 -27.27
C TYR A 524 -5.64 7.75 -27.97
N LEU A 525 -5.53 6.79 -28.88
CA LEU A 525 -4.31 6.54 -29.66
C LEU A 525 -4.42 7.15 -31.06
N VAL A 526 -3.36 7.85 -31.47
CA VAL A 526 -3.23 8.45 -32.80
C VAL A 526 -1.92 7.99 -33.40
N ASP A 527 -1.99 7.33 -34.54
CA ASP A 527 -0.80 7.06 -35.33
C ASP A 527 -0.43 8.27 -36.20
N VAL A 528 0.85 8.60 -36.22
CA VAL A 528 1.41 9.72 -36.97
C VAL A 528 2.68 9.25 -37.68
N ASP A 529 2.77 9.51 -38.98
CA ASP A 529 4.01 9.34 -39.72
C ASP A 529 4.98 10.44 -39.31
N MET A 530 6.13 10.04 -38.75
CA MET A 530 7.17 10.96 -38.32
C MET A 530 8.51 10.58 -38.95
N GLU A 531 9.38 11.56 -39.13
CA GLU A 531 10.75 11.37 -39.60
C GLU A 531 11.72 11.58 -38.44
N ALA A 532 12.71 10.69 -38.32
CA ALA A 532 13.76 10.78 -37.30
C ALA A 532 14.38 12.18 -37.27
N ASP A 533 14.62 12.67 -36.05
CA ASP A 533 15.26 13.97 -35.77
C ASP A 533 14.52 15.20 -36.35
N LYS A 534 13.23 15.05 -36.74
CA LYS A 534 12.34 16.16 -37.08
C LYS A 534 11.33 16.41 -35.98
N ALA A 535 11.41 17.59 -35.36
CA ALA A 535 10.50 17.98 -34.30
C ALA A 535 9.04 18.04 -34.79
N VAL A 536 8.15 17.48 -33.99
CA VAL A 536 6.70 17.54 -34.14
C VAL A 536 6.15 18.38 -33.00
N GLU A 537 5.46 19.48 -33.31
CA GLU A 537 4.82 20.30 -32.29
C GLU A 537 3.55 19.62 -31.78
N LEU A 538 3.47 19.46 -30.46
CA LEU A 538 2.28 19.04 -29.74
C LEU A 538 1.76 20.23 -28.94
N ARG A 539 0.51 20.61 -29.19
CA ARG A 539 -0.17 21.70 -28.47
C ARG A 539 -1.49 21.18 -27.91
N VAL A 540 -1.73 21.40 -26.62
CA VAL A 540 -2.95 21.00 -25.92
C VAL A 540 -3.67 22.22 -25.40
N GLU A 541 -4.95 22.36 -25.71
CA GLU A 541 -5.86 23.31 -25.06
C GLU A 541 -6.69 22.55 -24.01
N MET A 542 -6.74 23.02 -22.76
CA MET A 542 -7.47 22.33 -21.69
C MET A 542 -8.14 23.30 -20.69
N THR A 543 -9.17 22.83 -19.99
CA THR A 543 -9.80 23.55 -18.86
C THR A 543 -10.01 22.62 -17.68
N ASN A 544 -10.23 23.17 -16.48
CA ASN A 544 -10.51 22.38 -15.28
C ASN A 544 -12.01 22.12 -15.03
N GLU A 545 -12.85 22.31 -16.04
CA GLU A 545 -14.27 21.99 -15.96
C GLU A 545 -14.43 20.48 -15.72
N LEU A 546 -15.30 20.10 -14.79
CA LEU A 546 -15.49 18.72 -14.43
C LEU A 546 -16.16 17.94 -15.57
N ARG A 547 -15.54 16.83 -15.94
CA ARG A 547 -16.03 15.88 -16.95
C ARG A 547 -16.09 14.44 -16.38
N PRO A 548 -17.03 13.61 -16.88
CA PRO A 548 -18.16 13.99 -17.72
C PRO A 548 -19.12 14.95 -17.00
N ILE A 549 -19.92 15.72 -17.74
CA ILE A 549 -20.84 16.74 -17.16
C ILE A 549 -21.80 16.13 -16.12
N SER A 550 -22.16 14.85 -16.26
CA SER A 550 -22.95 14.11 -15.28
C SER A 550 -22.38 14.16 -13.86
N LYS A 551 -21.05 14.19 -13.70
CA LYS A 551 -20.37 14.29 -12.40
C LYS A 551 -20.59 15.63 -11.71
N GLN A 552 -20.85 16.72 -12.45
CA GLN A 552 -21.12 18.02 -11.83
C GLN A 552 -22.33 17.98 -10.91
N LYS A 553 -23.40 17.31 -11.36
CA LYS A 553 -24.59 17.10 -10.54
C LYS A 553 -24.33 16.18 -9.35
N GLN A 554 -23.51 15.15 -9.54
CA GLN A 554 -23.15 14.19 -8.49
C GLN A 554 -22.36 14.85 -7.35
N PHE A 555 -21.35 15.65 -7.69
CA PHE A 555 -20.46 16.26 -6.69
C PHE A 555 -20.92 17.65 -6.22
N GLY A 556 -21.82 18.29 -6.97
CA GLY A 556 -22.28 19.65 -6.69
C GLY A 556 -21.21 20.72 -6.96
N ILE A 557 -20.28 20.45 -7.86
CA ILE A 557 -19.19 21.36 -8.27
C ILE A 557 -19.11 21.38 -9.80
N THR A 558 -18.73 22.52 -10.38
CA THR A 558 -18.56 22.68 -11.84
C THR A 558 -17.12 22.45 -12.29
N HIS A 559 -16.14 22.70 -11.41
CA HIS A 559 -14.72 22.62 -11.71
C HIS A 559 -13.98 21.80 -10.65
N LYS A 560 -12.88 21.17 -11.06
CA LYS A 560 -11.99 20.38 -10.20
C LYS A 560 -10.53 20.77 -10.48
N TYR A 561 -9.64 19.79 -10.66
CA TYR A 561 -8.21 20.04 -10.81
C TYR A 561 -7.67 20.04 -12.25
N GLY A 562 -8.36 19.48 -13.24
CA GLY A 562 -7.91 19.49 -14.64
C GLY A 562 -6.56 18.78 -14.91
N GLY A 563 -6.17 18.71 -16.18
CA GLY A 563 -4.90 18.11 -16.59
C GLY A 563 -4.97 17.33 -17.89
N CYS A 564 -3.83 16.81 -18.35
CA CYS A 564 -3.77 15.90 -19.48
C CYS A 564 -2.53 15.00 -19.42
N ARG A 565 -2.61 13.83 -20.06
CA ARG A 565 -1.45 12.93 -20.22
C ARG A 565 -1.15 12.75 -21.70
N ILE A 566 0.11 12.95 -22.09
CA ILE A 566 0.58 12.70 -23.45
C ILE A 566 1.58 11.54 -23.42
N GLY A 567 1.22 10.42 -24.03
CA GLY A 567 2.10 9.27 -24.22
C GLY A 567 2.68 9.21 -25.63
N TYR A 568 3.79 8.51 -25.80
CA TYR A 568 4.43 8.32 -27.10
C TYR A 568 5.14 6.97 -27.17
N LYS A 569 5.00 6.30 -28.32
CA LYS A 569 5.70 5.06 -28.64
C LYS A 569 6.15 5.08 -30.09
N GLU A 570 7.42 4.80 -30.31
CA GLU A 570 7.95 4.55 -31.65
C GLU A 570 7.42 3.22 -32.22
N GLN A 571 7.48 3.09 -33.54
CA GLN A 571 7.10 1.87 -34.22
C GLN A 571 8.09 0.75 -33.86
N ASP A 572 7.59 -0.41 -33.42
CA ASP A 572 8.45 -1.56 -33.15
C ASP A 572 9.16 -2.00 -34.44
N GLN A 573 10.50 -2.06 -34.41
CA GLN A 573 11.35 -2.43 -35.56
C GLN A 573 11.88 -3.87 -35.48
N VAL A 574 11.51 -4.62 -34.42
CA VAL A 574 12.07 -5.94 -34.11
C VAL A 574 10.99 -6.91 -33.65
N ASP A 575 11.24 -8.21 -33.86
CA ASP A 575 10.47 -9.28 -33.22
C ASP A 575 11.06 -9.58 -31.84
N TYR A 576 10.44 -9.01 -30.80
CA TYR A 576 10.92 -9.14 -29.43
C TYR A 576 10.88 -10.58 -28.89
N ILE A 577 9.89 -11.39 -29.29
CA ILE A 577 9.78 -12.78 -28.83
C ILE A 577 10.89 -13.61 -29.46
N GLN A 578 11.14 -13.45 -30.76
CA GLN A 578 12.22 -14.18 -31.43
C GLN A 578 13.60 -13.81 -30.86
N GLN A 579 13.83 -12.54 -30.53
CA GLN A 579 15.05 -12.10 -29.84
C GLN A 579 15.19 -12.73 -28.45
N ALA A 580 14.11 -12.80 -27.68
CA ALA A 580 14.11 -13.45 -26.37
C ALA A 580 14.41 -14.95 -26.47
N VAL A 581 13.78 -15.66 -27.40
CA VAL A 581 14.03 -17.08 -27.65
C VAL A 581 15.50 -17.35 -28.00
N GLN A 582 16.09 -16.54 -28.88
CA GLN A 582 17.50 -16.69 -29.24
C GLN A 582 18.41 -16.40 -28.05
N THR A 583 18.12 -15.34 -27.30
CA THR A 583 18.88 -14.95 -26.11
C THR A 583 18.85 -16.05 -25.04
N ALA A 584 17.70 -16.71 -24.86
CA ALA A 584 17.54 -17.82 -23.92
C ALA A 584 18.34 -19.07 -24.32
N ARG A 585 18.42 -19.39 -25.63
CA ARG A 585 19.20 -20.55 -26.14
C ARG A 585 20.69 -20.42 -25.93
N ASP A 586 21.20 -19.19 -25.94
CA ASP A 586 22.64 -18.90 -25.86
C ASP A 586 23.16 -18.81 -24.41
N ALA A 587 22.28 -19.02 -23.41
CA ALA A 587 22.59 -18.95 -21.98
C ALA A 587 22.37 -20.29 -21.27
N ASP A 588 23.01 -20.47 -20.10
CA ASP A 588 22.85 -21.68 -19.28
C ASP A 588 21.51 -21.65 -18.53
N VAL A 589 21.07 -20.45 -18.11
CA VAL A 589 19.81 -20.20 -17.41
C VAL A 589 19.15 -18.95 -18.00
N ALA A 590 17.85 -19.02 -18.25
CA ALA A 590 17.03 -17.86 -18.60
C ALA A 590 16.32 -17.33 -17.34
N VAL A 591 16.47 -16.05 -17.04
CA VAL A 591 15.81 -15.35 -15.94
C VAL A 591 14.79 -14.41 -16.56
N VAL A 592 13.51 -14.80 -16.52
CA VAL A 592 12.39 -14.10 -17.14
C VAL A 592 11.69 -13.24 -16.09
N ILE A 593 11.78 -11.91 -16.22
CA ILE A 593 11.24 -10.93 -15.27
C ILE A 593 9.99 -10.30 -15.88
N VAL A 594 8.85 -10.65 -15.30
CA VAL A 594 7.49 -10.33 -15.76
C VAL A 594 6.69 -9.70 -14.62
N GLY A 595 5.46 -9.29 -14.91
CA GLY A 595 4.55 -8.78 -13.90
C GLY A 595 3.71 -7.62 -14.40
N VAL A 596 3.31 -6.77 -13.47
CA VAL A 596 2.56 -5.54 -13.71
C VAL A 596 3.24 -4.39 -12.96
N ASP A 597 2.73 -3.16 -13.11
CA ASP A 597 3.36 -1.97 -12.53
C ASP A 597 2.33 -1.02 -11.90
N ALA A 598 2.80 0.16 -11.48
CA ALA A 598 2.00 1.18 -10.81
C ALA A 598 0.82 1.72 -11.63
N GLU A 599 0.75 1.49 -12.95
CA GLU A 599 -0.44 1.83 -13.74
C GLU A 599 -1.50 0.71 -13.68
N TRP A 600 -1.09 -0.54 -13.49
CA TRP A 600 -2.02 -1.67 -13.39
C TRP A 600 -2.57 -1.86 -11.98
N GLU A 601 -1.75 -1.63 -10.96
CA GLU A 601 -2.12 -1.71 -9.54
C GLU A 601 -1.93 -0.33 -8.89
N SER A 602 -3.04 0.37 -8.69
CA SER A 602 -3.06 1.73 -8.20
C SER A 602 -4.30 1.99 -7.35
N GLU A 603 -4.17 2.97 -6.46
CA GLU A 603 -5.32 3.70 -5.96
C GLU A 603 -6.19 4.23 -7.12
N GLY A 604 -7.52 4.25 -6.92
CA GLY A 604 -8.50 4.86 -7.81
C GLY A 604 -9.32 3.87 -8.63
N TYR A 605 -8.79 2.68 -8.90
CA TYR A 605 -9.46 1.65 -9.69
C TYR A 605 -8.95 0.26 -9.33
N ASP A 606 -9.78 -0.75 -9.56
CA ASP A 606 -9.39 -2.14 -9.39
C ASP A 606 -8.89 -2.74 -10.72
N ARG A 607 -8.11 -3.82 -10.65
CA ARG A 607 -7.74 -4.57 -11.85
C ARG A 607 -8.98 -5.19 -12.49
N GLN A 608 -9.00 -5.23 -13.82
CA GLN A 608 -10.09 -5.85 -14.59
C GLN A 608 -9.91 -7.37 -14.76
N THR A 609 -8.67 -7.86 -14.65
CA THR A 609 -8.34 -9.28 -14.73
C THR A 609 -7.15 -9.61 -13.82
N MET A 610 -6.99 -10.89 -13.51
CA MET A 610 -5.84 -11.44 -12.80
C MET A 610 -4.68 -11.78 -13.76
N ASP A 611 -4.91 -11.75 -15.06
CA ASP A 611 -3.89 -12.06 -16.07
C ASP A 611 -2.74 -11.05 -15.99
N LEU A 612 -1.50 -11.54 -16.22
CA LEU A 612 -0.47 -10.67 -16.80
C LEU A 612 -1.06 -10.07 -18.08
N PRO A 613 -0.82 -8.78 -18.40
CA PRO A 613 -1.64 -7.94 -19.27
C PRO A 613 -2.52 -8.71 -20.25
N ALA A 614 -3.81 -8.39 -20.26
CA ALA A 614 -4.89 -9.21 -20.84
C ALA A 614 -4.71 -9.64 -22.30
N ASP A 615 -3.79 -9.03 -23.06
CA ASP A 615 -3.39 -9.46 -24.41
C ASP A 615 -2.54 -10.76 -24.43
N GLY A 616 -2.20 -11.32 -23.27
CA GLY A 616 -1.47 -12.57 -23.09
C GLY A 616 -0.03 -12.51 -23.62
N ASN A 617 0.55 -11.32 -23.77
CA ASN A 617 1.88 -11.18 -24.37
C ASN A 617 3.00 -11.76 -23.49
N GLN A 618 2.91 -11.60 -22.17
CA GLN A 618 3.89 -12.15 -21.22
C GLN A 618 3.77 -13.66 -21.09
N ASP A 619 2.55 -14.21 -21.09
CA ASP A 619 2.36 -15.67 -21.07
C ASP A 619 2.98 -16.32 -22.31
N ARG A 620 2.74 -15.74 -23.50
CA ARG A 620 3.38 -16.20 -24.74
C ARG A 620 4.90 -16.11 -24.69
N LEU A 621 5.45 -15.03 -24.11
CA LEU A 621 6.89 -14.87 -23.89
C LEU A 621 7.45 -15.98 -22.99
N ILE A 622 6.83 -16.21 -21.83
CA ILE A 622 7.28 -17.22 -20.85
C ILE A 622 7.25 -18.60 -21.50
N GLU A 623 6.16 -18.95 -22.19
CA GLU A 623 6.03 -20.24 -22.89
C GLU A 623 7.10 -20.44 -23.97
N ALA A 624 7.38 -19.39 -24.76
CA ALA A 624 8.39 -19.44 -25.80
C ALA A 624 9.80 -19.61 -25.20
N VAL A 625 10.11 -18.90 -24.11
CA VAL A 625 11.41 -18.96 -23.44
C VAL A 625 11.62 -20.29 -22.74
N VAL A 626 10.66 -20.79 -21.95
CA VAL A 626 10.82 -22.07 -21.24
C VAL A 626 10.94 -23.25 -22.20
N LYS A 627 10.26 -23.18 -23.36
CA LYS A 627 10.43 -24.17 -24.45
C LYS A 627 11.83 -24.10 -25.07
N ALA A 628 12.42 -22.92 -25.17
CA ALA A 628 13.74 -22.71 -25.74
C ALA A 628 14.87 -23.05 -24.76
N ASN A 629 14.67 -22.79 -23.47
CA ASN A 629 15.59 -23.12 -22.39
C ASN A 629 14.80 -23.67 -21.18
N PRO A 630 14.82 -24.99 -20.92
CA PRO A 630 14.07 -25.60 -19.82
C PRO A 630 14.63 -25.21 -18.43
N LYS A 631 15.82 -24.60 -18.35
CA LYS A 631 16.34 -23.98 -17.11
C LYS A 631 15.91 -22.52 -17.04
N THR A 632 14.59 -22.31 -16.95
CA THR A 632 14.00 -20.97 -16.85
C THR A 632 13.58 -20.68 -15.42
N VAL A 633 13.98 -19.51 -14.92
CA VAL A 633 13.51 -18.90 -13.68
C VAL A 633 12.55 -17.78 -14.05
N VAL A 634 11.30 -17.84 -13.58
CA VAL A 634 10.34 -16.74 -13.74
C VAL A 634 10.25 -15.95 -12.45
N ILE A 635 10.39 -14.63 -12.56
CA ILE A 635 10.21 -13.67 -11.47
C ILE A 635 8.99 -12.83 -11.79
N ASN A 636 7.99 -12.85 -10.91
CA ASN A 636 6.76 -12.09 -11.08
C ASN A 636 6.72 -10.88 -10.14
N GLN A 637 6.77 -9.66 -10.68
CA GLN A 637 6.65 -8.41 -9.93
C GLN A 637 5.19 -7.91 -10.01
N SER A 638 4.42 -8.17 -8.96
CA SER A 638 3.02 -7.73 -8.81
C SER A 638 2.71 -7.63 -7.33
N GLY A 639 1.84 -6.70 -6.97
CA GLY A 639 1.36 -6.47 -5.62
C GLY A 639 0.12 -7.29 -5.22
N SER A 640 -0.35 -8.17 -6.11
CA SER A 640 -1.47 -9.08 -5.89
C SER A 640 -1.25 -10.40 -6.64
N PRO A 641 -2.02 -11.47 -6.34
CA PRO A 641 -1.98 -12.69 -7.13
C PRO A 641 -2.22 -12.45 -8.63
N VAL A 642 -1.48 -13.15 -9.48
CA VAL A 642 -1.67 -13.16 -10.94
C VAL A 642 -1.97 -14.57 -11.43
N HIS A 643 -2.63 -14.68 -12.57
CA HIS A 643 -2.85 -15.96 -13.25
C HIS A 643 -1.53 -16.48 -13.85
N MET A 644 -1.26 -17.77 -13.69
CA MET A 644 -0.01 -18.41 -14.14
C MET A 644 -0.31 -19.70 -14.95
N PRO A 645 -0.83 -19.60 -16.19
CA PRO A 645 -1.17 -20.78 -17.01
C PRO A 645 0.05 -21.63 -17.41
N TRP A 646 1.26 -21.13 -17.17
CA TRP A 646 2.54 -21.77 -17.47
C TRP A 646 3.21 -22.42 -16.24
N VAL A 647 2.59 -22.38 -15.06
CA VAL A 647 3.15 -22.85 -13.78
C VAL A 647 3.74 -24.26 -13.83
N ASP A 648 3.09 -25.19 -14.52
CA ASP A 648 3.52 -26.60 -14.59
C ASP A 648 4.79 -26.78 -15.44
N ARG A 649 5.02 -25.88 -16.39
CA ARG A 649 6.16 -25.94 -17.34
C ARG A 649 7.40 -25.25 -16.80
N VAL A 650 7.23 -24.28 -15.91
CA VAL A 650 8.33 -23.48 -15.36
C VAL A 650 8.89 -24.16 -14.10
N PRO A 651 10.20 -24.45 -14.04
CA PRO A 651 10.79 -25.16 -12.90
C PRO A 651 11.04 -24.27 -11.69
N VAL A 652 11.26 -22.96 -11.88
CA VAL A 652 11.51 -22.03 -10.77
C VAL A 652 10.64 -20.79 -10.90
N ILE A 653 9.92 -20.47 -9.82
CA ILE A 653 9.05 -19.31 -9.74
C ILE A 653 9.38 -18.55 -8.46
N LEU A 654 9.75 -17.28 -8.60
CA LEU A 654 10.00 -16.36 -7.51
C LEU A 654 8.96 -15.23 -7.56
N GLN A 655 8.23 -15.02 -6.47
CA GLN A 655 7.36 -13.85 -6.34
C GLN A 655 8.19 -12.65 -5.90
N GLY A 656 8.23 -11.64 -6.77
CA GLY A 656 9.04 -10.44 -6.68
C GLY A 656 8.38 -9.30 -5.91
N TRP A 657 7.05 -9.26 -5.81
CA TRP A 657 6.29 -8.13 -5.24
C TRP A 657 6.76 -6.76 -5.76
N TYR A 658 6.61 -5.72 -4.93
CA TYR A 658 7.22 -4.41 -5.07
C TYR A 658 8.16 -4.15 -3.88
N GLN A 659 9.47 -4.18 -4.14
CA GLN A 659 10.52 -4.21 -3.11
C GLN A 659 11.15 -2.84 -2.81
N GLY A 660 10.58 -1.76 -3.33
CA GLY A 660 11.13 -0.41 -3.17
C GLY A 660 12.44 -0.18 -3.93
N GLN A 661 13.24 0.79 -3.50
CA GLN A 661 14.40 1.29 -4.26
C GLN A 661 15.52 0.27 -4.47
N GLU A 662 15.64 -0.73 -3.60
CA GLU A 662 16.66 -1.79 -3.66
C GLU A 662 16.18 -3.07 -4.36
N ALA A 663 15.04 -3.03 -5.06
CA ALA A 663 14.42 -4.21 -5.68
C ALA A 663 15.36 -5.06 -6.54
N GLY A 664 16.17 -4.42 -7.40
CA GLY A 664 17.11 -5.13 -8.26
C GLY A 664 18.22 -5.81 -7.47
N ASN A 665 18.76 -5.15 -6.43
CA ASN A 665 19.84 -5.69 -5.62
C ASN A 665 19.35 -6.85 -4.73
N ALA A 666 18.21 -6.68 -4.05
CA ALA A 666 17.58 -7.74 -3.27
C ALA A 666 17.28 -8.99 -4.13
N LEU A 667 16.79 -8.78 -5.37
CA LEU A 667 16.57 -9.87 -6.32
C LEU A 667 17.88 -10.57 -6.69
N ALA A 668 18.95 -9.82 -6.97
CA ALA A 668 20.24 -10.42 -7.29
C ALA A 668 20.81 -11.23 -6.12
N ASP A 669 20.63 -10.77 -4.88
CA ASP A 669 21.11 -11.49 -3.70
C ASP A 669 20.47 -12.87 -3.55
N VAL A 670 19.14 -12.93 -3.74
CA VAL A 670 18.40 -14.20 -3.70
C VAL A 670 18.76 -15.09 -4.90
N LEU A 671 18.81 -14.54 -6.12
CA LEU A 671 19.11 -15.33 -7.32
C LEU A 671 20.47 -16.02 -7.24
N PHE A 672 21.49 -15.35 -6.69
CA PHE A 672 22.84 -15.92 -6.56
C PHE A 672 23.10 -16.59 -5.21
N GLY A 673 22.09 -16.66 -4.32
CA GLY A 673 22.21 -17.28 -3.01
C GLY A 673 23.25 -16.61 -2.11
N ILE A 674 23.42 -15.30 -2.27
CA ILE A 674 24.07 -14.42 -1.28
C ILE A 674 23.17 -14.40 -0.05
N GLU A 675 21.88 -14.17 -0.29
CA GLU A 675 20.82 -14.31 0.72
C GLU A 675 19.95 -15.52 0.41
N ASN A 676 19.46 -16.17 1.48
CA ASN A 676 18.54 -17.30 1.38
C ASN A 676 17.10 -16.76 1.38
N PRO A 677 16.24 -17.12 0.39
CA PRO A 677 14.85 -16.70 0.40
C PRO A 677 14.15 -17.22 1.67
N SER A 678 13.44 -16.32 2.33
CA SER A 678 12.70 -16.61 3.55
C SER A 678 11.28 -16.02 3.57
N GLY A 679 10.84 -15.42 2.45
CA GLY A 679 9.49 -14.91 2.32
C GLY A 679 8.46 -16.04 2.27
N LYS A 680 7.27 -15.79 2.83
CA LYS A 680 6.10 -16.67 2.77
C LYS A 680 4.89 -15.87 2.32
N LEU A 681 4.05 -16.45 1.46
CA LEU A 681 2.90 -15.78 0.88
C LEU A 681 1.94 -15.21 1.95
N PRO A 682 1.69 -13.90 1.98
CA PRO A 682 0.68 -13.31 2.87
C PRO A 682 -0.73 -13.37 2.27
N SER A 683 -0.90 -13.94 1.08
CA SER A 683 -2.20 -14.11 0.42
C SER A 683 -2.19 -15.38 -0.42
N THR A 684 -3.35 -16.03 -0.50
CA THR A 684 -3.56 -17.23 -1.29
C THR A 684 -3.61 -16.88 -2.76
N PHE A 685 -2.88 -17.63 -3.59
CA PHE A 685 -2.91 -17.47 -5.04
C PHE A 685 -3.96 -18.42 -5.62
N PRO A 686 -5.09 -17.94 -6.15
CA PRO A 686 -6.06 -18.79 -6.85
C PRO A 686 -5.46 -19.40 -8.12
N LYS A 687 -5.92 -20.61 -8.48
CA LYS A 687 -5.68 -21.15 -9.84
C LYS A 687 -6.45 -20.38 -10.91
N ARG A 688 -7.64 -19.87 -10.57
CA ARG A 688 -8.54 -19.16 -11.46
C ARG A 688 -9.36 -18.12 -10.69
N ILE A 689 -9.77 -17.05 -11.33
CA ILE A 689 -10.53 -15.97 -10.68
C ILE A 689 -11.88 -16.45 -10.13
N GLU A 690 -12.50 -17.45 -10.76
CA GLU A 690 -13.79 -18.00 -10.32
C GLU A 690 -13.69 -18.85 -9.04
N HIS A 691 -12.47 -19.18 -8.59
CA HIS A 691 -12.22 -19.87 -7.32
C HIS A 691 -12.11 -18.91 -6.13
N THR A 692 -12.19 -17.60 -6.36
CA THR A 692 -12.08 -16.62 -5.27
C THR A 692 -13.38 -16.52 -4.49
N PRO A 693 -13.32 -16.20 -3.18
CA PRO A 693 -14.51 -16.14 -2.33
C PRO A 693 -15.54 -15.11 -2.78
N ALA A 694 -15.08 -14.00 -3.37
CA ALA A 694 -15.92 -12.87 -3.74
C ALA A 694 -16.37 -12.88 -5.22
N TRP A 695 -16.08 -13.93 -6.00
CA TRP A 695 -16.34 -13.98 -7.45
C TRP A 695 -17.74 -13.50 -7.85
N HIS A 696 -18.79 -13.97 -7.17
CA HIS A 696 -20.18 -13.62 -7.50
C HIS A 696 -20.62 -12.23 -7.05
N THR A 697 -19.83 -11.56 -6.22
CA THR A 697 -20.19 -10.29 -5.56
C THR A 697 -19.26 -9.15 -5.94
N TRP A 698 -18.19 -9.42 -6.69
CA TRP A 698 -17.22 -8.42 -7.11
C TRP A 698 -17.60 -7.82 -8.48
N PRO A 699 -17.48 -6.49 -8.69
CA PRO A 699 -17.16 -5.43 -7.73
C PRO A 699 -18.41 -4.85 -7.04
N GLY A 700 -19.53 -5.57 -7.08
CA GLY A 700 -20.84 -5.11 -6.63
C GLY A 700 -21.71 -4.57 -7.76
N GLU A 701 -22.96 -4.25 -7.44
CA GLU A 701 -23.95 -3.72 -8.37
C GLU A 701 -24.76 -2.60 -7.71
N ASN A 702 -25.22 -1.61 -8.51
CA ASN A 702 -26.04 -0.49 -8.03
C ASN A 702 -25.47 0.21 -6.78
N HIS A 703 -24.16 0.47 -6.77
CA HIS A 703 -23.42 1.07 -5.65
C HIS A 703 -23.47 0.26 -4.33
N LYS A 704 -23.69 -1.07 -4.40
CA LYS A 704 -23.64 -1.95 -3.24
C LYS A 704 -22.77 -3.16 -3.53
N VAL A 705 -22.00 -3.57 -2.53
CA VAL A 705 -21.20 -4.80 -2.58
C VAL A 705 -21.51 -5.64 -1.36
N LEU A 706 -21.95 -6.87 -1.59
CA LEU A 706 -22.26 -7.83 -0.52
C LEU A 706 -21.01 -8.63 -0.16
N TYR A 707 -20.58 -8.57 1.11
CA TYR A 707 -19.49 -9.41 1.62
C TYR A 707 -20.05 -10.79 2.01
N GLY A 708 -20.59 -11.49 1.00
CA GLY A 708 -21.38 -12.71 1.15
C GLY A 708 -20.56 -13.94 1.56
N GLU A 709 -19.24 -13.89 1.39
CA GLU A 709 -18.31 -14.90 1.86
C GLU A 709 -18.14 -14.92 3.38
N GLY A 710 -18.54 -13.84 4.07
CA GLY A 710 -18.45 -13.74 5.53
C GLY A 710 -17.02 -13.93 6.06
N LEU A 711 -16.81 -14.95 6.89
CA LEU A 711 -15.50 -15.28 7.47
C LEU A 711 -14.55 -15.97 6.49
N TYR A 712 -15.08 -16.44 5.36
CA TYR A 712 -14.37 -17.30 4.42
C TYR A 712 -13.71 -16.48 3.31
N ILE A 713 -12.81 -15.55 3.69
CA ILE A 713 -11.84 -14.94 2.76
C ILE A 713 -10.49 -15.67 2.80
N GLY A 714 -9.68 -15.53 1.75
CA GLY A 714 -8.34 -16.11 1.72
C GLY A 714 -8.32 -17.61 1.96
N TYR A 715 -7.29 -18.14 2.61
CA TYR A 715 -7.15 -19.58 2.89
C TYR A 715 -8.34 -20.20 3.63
N ARG A 716 -9.07 -19.42 4.44
CA ARG A 716 -10.30 -19.87 5.13
C ARG A 716 -11.34 -20.33 4.10
N HIS A 717 -11.44 -19.63 2.96
CA HIS A 717 -12.27 -20.03 1.83
C HIS A 717 -11.84 -21.36 1.23
N TYR A 718 -10.57 -21.45 0.84
CA TYR A 718 -10.04 -22.58 0.10
C TYR A 718 -10.11 -23.88 0.93
N ASP A 719 -9.85 -23.80 2.23
CA ASP A 719 -10.05 -24.91 3.16
C ASP A 719 -11.52 -25.32 3.22
N HIS A 720 -12.43 -24.36 3.44
CA HIS A 720 -13.86 -24.62 3.60
C HIS A 720 -14.49 -25.20 2.32
N ALA A 721 -14.17 -24.62 1.17
CA ALA A 721 -14.65 -25.04 -0.14
C ALA A 721 -13.91 -26.27 -0.69
N LYS A 722 -12.81 -26.70 -0.03
CA LYS A 722 -11.91 -27.77 -0.48
C LYS A 722 -11.38 -27.53 -1.89
N ILE A 723 -11.04 -26.28 -2.19
CA ILE A 723 -10.46 -25.86 -3.45
C ILE A 723 -8.95 -25.78 -3.26
N GLU A 724 -8.19 -26.52 -4.06
CA GLU A 724 -6.74 -26.44 -4.04
C GLU A 724 -6.27 -25.10 -4.67
N PRO A 725 -5.57 -24.22 -3.93
CA PRO A 725 -5.02 -23.00 -4.50
C PRO A 725 -3.85 -23.31 -5.42
N LEU A 726 -3.42 -22.31 -6.20
CA LEU A 726 -2.19 -22.39 -7.00
C LEU A 726 -0.97 -22.39 -6.06
N PHE A 727 -0.95 -21.44 -5.13
CA PHE A 727 -0.02 -21.42 -4.00
C PHE A 727 -0.78 -21.00 -2.73
N PRO A 728 -0.66 -21.74 -1.63
CA PRO A 728 -1.45 -21.49 -0.42
C PRO A 728 -0.86 -20.35 0.42
N PHE A 729 -1.70 -19.77 1.29
CA PHE A 729 -1.26 -18.84 2.33
C PHE A 729 -0.12 -19.44 3.18
N GLY A 730 0.88 -18.61 3.49
CA GLY A 730 2.05 -19.01 4.25
C GLY A 730 3.03 -19.90 3.49
N HIS A 731 2.87 -20.12 2.17
CA HIS A 731 3.81 -20.90 1.36
C HIS A 731 5.07 -20.13 0.99
N GLY A 732 6.22 -20.78 1.02
CA GLY A 732 7.48 -20.24 0.53
C GLY A 732 8.64 -21.18 0.85
N LEU A 733 9.48 -21.42 -0.14
CA LEU A 733 10.61 -22.34 -0.11
C LEU A 733 11.89 -21.62 0.35
N SER A 734 12.88 -22.40 0.75
CA SER A 734 14.21 -21.96 1.14
C SER A 734 15.29 -22.73 0.37
N TYR A 735 16.52 -22.22 0.33
CA TYR A 735 17.70 -22.98 -0.12
C TYR A 735 18.24 -23.95 0.94
N THR A 736 17.63 -23.98 2.12
CA THR A 736 17.89 -24.97 3.16
C THR A 736 16.60 -25.69 3.55
N THR A 737 16.68 -26.63 4.48
CA THR A 737 15.53 -27.41 4.94
C THR A 737 15.45 -27.37 6.46
N PHE A 738 14.23 -27.29 6.99
CA PHE A 738 13.97 -27.20 8.41
C PHE A 738 13.19 -28.42 8.90
N GLU A 739 13.51 -28.87 10.12
CA GLU A 739 12.81 -29.91 10.84
C GLU A 739 12.15 -29.34 12.10
N TYR A 740 10.94 -29.81 12.38
CA TYR A 740 10.13 -29.41 13.52
C TYR A 740 10.19 -30.51 14.58
N GLY A 741 10.74 -30.18 15.74
CA GLY A 741 10.72 -31.06 16.90
C GLY A 741 9.32 -31.20 17.48
N ARG A 742 9.13 -32.25 18.30
CA ARG A 742 7.86 -32.48 18.99
C ARG A 742 7.52 -31.29 19.90
N PRO A 743 6.32 -30.68 19.78
CA PRO A 743 5.94 -29.57 20.63
C PRO A 743 5.61 -30.01 22.06
N GLU A 744 6.00 -29.18 23.02
CA GLU A 744 5.64 -29.27 24.43
C GLU A 744 4.67 -28.14 24.79
N ILE A 745 3.63 -28.47 25.56
CA ILE A 745 2.63 -27.51 26.01
C ILE A 745 2.68 -27.36 27.53
N SER A 746 2.70 -26.12 28.04
CA SER A 746 2.79 -25.85 29.47
C SER A 746 1.57 -26.31 30.27
N THR A 747 0.38 -26.22 29.67
CA THR A 747 -0.89 -26.67 30.22
C THR A 747 -1.85 -27.03 29.09
N LYS A 748 -2.82 -27.90 29.38
CA LYS A 748 -3.88 -28.31 28.43
C LYS A 748 -5.17 -27.51 28.56
N THR A 749 -5.24 -26.63 29.55
CA THR A 749 -6.43 -25.82 29.84
C THR A 749 -6.06 -24.35 29.74
N LEU A 750 -6.72 -23.64 28.83
CA LEU A 750 -6.68 -22.19 28.74
C LEU A 750 -7.83 -21.61 29.58
N THR A 751 -7.50 -20.71 30.50
CA THR A 751 -8.48 -19.93 31.29
C THR A 751 -8.54 -18.49 30.79
N PRO A 752 -9.58 -17.70 31.13
CA PRO A 752 -9.71 -16.32 30.64
C PRO A 752 -8.51 -15.41 30.92
N ASP A 753 -7.81 -15.62 32.04
CA ASP A 753 -6.62 -14.86 32.44
C ASP A 753 -5.31 -15.65 32.29
N GLY A 754 -5.39 -16.87 31.73
CA GLY A 754 -4.26 -17.77 31.57
C GLY A 754 -3.55 -17.65 30.22
N GLU A 755 -2.36 -18.22 30.15
CA GLU A 755 -1.61 -18.40 28.89
C GLU A 755 -1.17 -19.86 28.74
N ILE A 756 -1.19 -20.38 27.51
CA ILE A 756 -0.53 -21.62 27.12
C ILE A 756 0.78 -21.27 26.43
N LYS A 757 1.88 -21.86 26.88
CA LYS A 757 3.19 -21.79 26.22
C LYS A 757 3.40 -23.06 25.42
N ILE A 758 3.67 -22.89 24.14
CA ILE A 758 4.04 -23.96 23.20
C ILE A 758 5.53 -23.81 22.94
N THR A 759 6.31 -24.79 23.35
CA THR A 759 7.75 -24.83 23.09
C THR A 759 8.06 -25.91 22.07
N LEU A 760 8.84 -25.59 21.04
CA LEU A 760 9.32 -26.59 20.08
C LEU A 760 10.72 -26.24 19.58
N ALA A 761 11.48 -27.28 19.23
CA ALA A 761 12.77 -27.13 18.56
C ALA A 761 12.55 -26.94 17.05
N ILE A 762 13.25 -25.98 16.46
CA ILE A 762 13.37 -25.82 15.01
C ILE A 762 14.83 -26.02 14.66
N SER A 763 15.10 -26.98 13.77
CA SER A 763 16.44 -27.37 13.34
C SER A 763 16.62 -27.04 11.86
N ASN A 764 17.67 -26.31 11.52
CA ASN A 764 18.11 -26.17 10.13
C ASN A 764 18.98 -27.39 9.80
N ILE A 765 18.45 -28.33 9.02
CA ILE A 765 19.13 -29.59 8.70
C ILE A 765 19.87 -29.54 7.36
N GLY A 766 19.91 -28.37 6.70
CA GLY A 766 20.62 -28.19 5.44
C GLY A 766 21.96 -27.46 5.60
N ALA A 767 22.65 -27.28 4.48
CA ALA A 767 24.02 -26.76 4.43
C ALA A 767 24.13 -25.22 4.34
N ARG A 768 23.01 -24.50 4.45
CA ARG A 768 22.96 -23.03 4.33
C ARG A 768 22.21 -22.45 5.51
N ALA A 769 22.69 -21.32 6.03
CA ALA A 769 21.91 -20.51 6.94
C ALA A 769 20.60 -20.05 6.26
N GLY A 770 19.56 -19.84 7.05
CA GLY A 770 18.26 -19.42 6.55
C GLY A 770 17.29 -19.12 7.69
N ALA A 771 16.13 -18.57 7.34
CA ALA A 771 15.06 -18.33 8.29
C ALA A 771 13.82 -19.16 7.95
N GLU A 772 13.18 -19.70 8.99
CA GLU A 772 11.89 -20.39 8.91
C GLU A 772 10.81 -19.56 9.62
N ILE A 773 9.58 -19.67 9.15
CA ILE A 773 8.41 -19.03 9.77
C ILE A 773 7.49 -20.13 10.28
N VAL A 774 7.44 -20.26 11.61
CA VAL A 774 6.58 -21.21 12.31
C VAL A 774 5.20 -20.59 12.46
N GLN A 775 4.19 -21.23 11.87
CA GLN A 775 2.81 -20.76 11.84
C GLN A 775 1.95 -21.62 12.75
N LEU A 776 1.21 -20.98 13.67
CA LEU A 776 0.29 -21.66 14.58
C LEU A 776 -1.13 -21.33 14.20
N TYR A 777 -1.90 -22.36 13.90
CA TYR A 777 -3.31 -22.29 13.64
C TYR A 777 -4.11 -22.97 14.74
N VAL A 778 -5.35 -22.53 14.97
CA VAL A 778 -6.30 -23.19 15.87
C VAL A 778 -7.48 -23.71 15.08
N HIS A 779 -7.86 -24.95 15.36
CA HIS A 779 -9.13 -25.55 14.95
C HIS A 779 -9.99 -25.78 16.18
N ASP A 780 -11.21 -25.25 16.16
CA ASP A 780 -12.23 -25.47 17.17
C ASP A 780 -13.01 -26.75 16.81
N GLU A 781 -12.86 -27.81 17.61
CA GLU A 781 -13.49 -29.11 17.27
C GLU A 781 -15.01 -29.04 17.29
N LYS A 782 -15.57 -28.15 18.10
CA LYS A 782 -17.01 -28.00 18.25
C LYS A 782 -17.36 -26.60 18.73
N SER A 783 -17.81 -25.79 17.78
CA SER A 783 -18.44 -24.50 18.02
C SER A 783 -19.93 -24.55 17.70
N ARG A 784 -20.72 -23.72 18.39
CA ARG A 784 -22.15 -23.54 18.07
C ARG A 784 -22.36 -22.79 16.76
N LEU A 785 -21.55 -21.75 16.50
CA LEU A 785 -21.57 -21.02 15.23
C LEU A 785 -20.50 -21.59 14.28
N PRO A 786 -20.75 -21.65 12.96
CA PRO A 786 -19.74 -22.09 12.00
C PRO A 786 -18.44 -21.28 12.11
N ARG A 787 -17.30 -21.94 12.01
CA ARG A 787 -15.97 -21.31 12.01
C ARG A 787 -15.16 -21.76 10.79
N PRO A 788 -14.08 -21.04 10.42
CA PRO A 788 -13.08 -21.56 9.50
C PRO A 788 -12.51 -22.90 9.98
N GLU A 789 -12.05 -23.72 9.04
CA GLU A 789 -11.42 -25.01 9.37
C GLU A 789 -10.22 -24.83 10.29
N LYS A 790 -9.47 -23.75 10.09
CA LYS A 790 -8.37 -23.32 10.95
C LYS A 790 -8.16 -21.83 10.80
N GLU A 791 -7.60 -21.21 11.84
CA GLU A 791 -7.32 -19.78 11.88
C GLU A 791 -5.92 -19.53 12.41
N LEU A 792 -5.13 -18.68 11.75
CA LEU A 792 -3.81 -18.27 12.23
C LEU A 792 -3.99 -17.49 13.54
N VAL A 793 -3.29 -17.94 14.59
CA VAL A 793 -3.37 -17.33 15.93
C VAL A 793 -2.02 -16.81 16.43
N ALA A 794 -0.92 -17.33 15.89
CA ALA A 794 0.42 -16.85 16.19
C ALA A 794 1.41 -17.24 15.08
N PHE A 795 2.53 -16.52 15.02
CA PHE A 795 3.67 -16.87 14.17
C PHE A 795 4.97 -16.34 14.76
N GLU A 796 6.07 -17.04 14.49
CA GLU A 796 7.42 -16.59 14.79
C GLU A 796 8.37 -16.89 13.63
N LYS A 797 9.24 -15.92 13.32
CA LYS A 797 10.34 -16.09 12.38
C LYS A 797 11.62 -16.40 13.13
N VAL A 798 12.37 -17.40 12.67
CA VAL A 798 13.56 -17.90 13.35
C VAL A 798 14.69 -18.03 12.33
N PHE A 799 15.72 -17.21 12.49
CA PHE A 799 16.98 -17.39 11.76
C PHE A 799 17.82 -18.49 12.40
N LEU A 800 18.42 -19.34 11.58
CA LEU A 800 19.26 -20.46 11.99
C LEU A 800 20.47 -20.55 11.06
N GLU A 801 21.66 -20.66 11.65
CA GLU A 801 22.85 -21.12 10.93
C GLU A 801 22.65 -22.55 10.40
N ALA A 802 23.50 -22.98 9.46
CA ALA A 802 23.48 -24.36 8.99
C ALA A 802 23.70 -25.32 10.18
N GLU A 803 22.90 -26.39 10.25
CA GLU A 803 22.95 -27.41 11.32
C GLU A 803 22.58 -26.88 12.73
N GLU A 804 22.14 -25.62 12.86
CA GLU A 804 21.70 -25.04 14.14
C GLU A 804 20.30 -25.53 14.53
N THR A 805 20.09 -25.71 15.84
CA THR A 805 18.76 -25.93 16.42
C THR A 805 18.46 -24.87 17.48
N ARG A 806 17.28 -24.23 17.40
CA ARG A 806 16.78 -23.32 18.43
C ARG A 806 15.46 -23.80 18.99
N HIS A 807 15.26 -23.61 20.29
CA HIS A 807 13.96 -23.79 20.92
C HIS A 807 13.23 -22.46 20.91
N ILE A 808 12.02 -22.45 20.36
CA ILE A 808 11.14 -21.29 20.38
C ILE A 808 9.96 -21.55 21.30
N THR A 809 9.47 -20.49 21.95
CA THR A 809 8.28 -20.53 22.79
C THR A 809 7.27 -19.53 22.28
N ILE A 810 6.09 -20.02 21.90
CA ILE A 810 4.97 -19.23 21.41
C ILE A 810 3.86 -19.26 22.44
N LYS A 811 3.24 -18.10 22.68
CA LYS A 811 2.19 -17.95 23.68
C LYS A 811 0.82 -17.87 23.02
N LEU A 812 -0.14 -18.62 23.54
CA LEU A 812 -1.54 -18.51 23.19
C LEU A 812 -2.33 -18.05 24.41
N ASP A 813 -3.24 -17.10 24.19
CA ASP A 813 -4.15 -16.55 25.19
C ASP A 813 -5.60 -16.62 24.68
N LYS A 814 -6.53 -15.98 25.39
CA LYS A 814 -7.95 -15.95 25.00
C LYS A 814 -8.22 -15.45 23.58
N TYR A 815 -7.35 -14.62 23.01
CA TYR A 815 -7.53 -14.11 21.64
C TYR A 815 -7.23 -15.17 20.57
N ALA A 816 -6.59 -16.28 20.94
CA ALA A 816 -6.34 -17.41 20.03
C ALA A 816 -7.57 -18.32 19.83
N VAL A 817 -8.58 -18.24 20.71
CA VAL A 817 -9.72 -19.17 20.68
C VAL A 817 -11.08 -18.48 20.54
N GLY A 818 -11.13 -17.17 20.80
CA GLY A 818 -12.39 -16.41 20.78
C GLY A 818 -12.95 -16.18 19.38
N TYR A 819 -14.28 -16.14 19.29
CA TYR A 819 -15.05 -15.71 18.12
C TYR A 819 -16.16 -14.73 18.55
N TYR A 820 -16.70 -13.95 17.63
CA TYR A 820 -17.72 -12.96 17.92
C TYR A 820 -19.13 -13.55 17.79
N ASP A 821 -19.97 -13.36 18.81
CA ASP A 821 -21.37 -13.78 18.80
C ASP A 821 -22.30 -12.57 18.93
N GLU A 822 -23.25 -12.45 18.01
CA GLU A 822 -24.22 -11.36 18.00
C GLU A 822 -25.33 -11.54 19.04
N THR A 823 -25.59 -12.76 19.51
CA THR A 823 -26.59 -13.08 20.54
C THR A 823 -26.10 -12.78 21.95
N VAL A 824 -24.78 -12.79 22.14
CA VAL A 824 -24.08 -12.32 23.35
C VAL A 824 -23.08 -11.28 22.87
N PRO A 825 -23.52 -10.03 22.62
CA PRO A 825 -22.80 -9.05 21.79
C PRO A 825 -21.39 -8.81 22.30
N GLY A 826 -20.43 -9.54 21.76
CA GLY A 826 -19.07 -9.62 22.27
C GLY A 826 -18.32 -10.88 21.84
N TRP A 827 -17.03 -10.90 22.18
CA TRP A 827 -16.16 -12.04 21.98
C TRP A 827 -16.43 -13.12 23.03
N ILE A 828 -16.68 -14.35 22.58
CA ILE A 828 -16.81 -15.53 23.43
C ILE A 828 -15.80 -16.59 23.04
N ALA A 829 -15.43 -17.43 24.00
CA ALA A 829 -14.76 -18.70 23.74
C ALA A 829 -15.58 -19.79 24.45
N GLU A 830 -16.17 -20.69 23.68
CA GLU A 830 -16.97 -21.78 24.24
C GLU A 830 -16.05 -22.80 24.91
N GLU A 831 -16.48 -23.34 26.06
CA GLU A 831 -15.77 -24.44 26.69
C GLU A 831 -15.78 -25.66 25.75
N GLY A 832 -14.59 -26.15 25.40
CA GLY A 832 -14.46 -27.18 24.39
C GLY A 832 -13.01 -27.62 24.16
N ALA A 833 -12.86 -28.53 23.20
CA ALA A 833 -11.56 -28.99 22.75
C ALA A 833 -11.11 -28.20 21.52
N PHE A 834 -9.85 -27.75 21.55
CA PHE A 834 -9.21 -27.05 20.44
C PHE A 834 -7.97 -27.83 20.03
N LYS A 835 -7.69 -27.87 18.73
CA LYS A 835 -6.42 -28.37 18.18
C LYS A 835 -5.55 -27.20 17.82
N VAL A 836 -4.31 -27.22 18.29
CA VAL A 836 -3.27 -26.33 17.76
C VAL A 836 -2.53 -27.06 16.66
N LEU A 837 -2.53 -26.49 15.47
CA LEU A 837 -1.88 -27.01 14.27
C LEU A 837 -0.62 -26.16 14.03
N ILE A 838 0.55 -26.79 13.99
CA ILE A 838 1.83 -26.12 13.77
C ILE A 838 2.28 -26.45 12.35
N GLY A 839 2.61 -25.45 11.54
CA GLY A 839 3.00 -25.68 10.16
C GLY A 839 4.02 -24.69 9.63
N ALA A 840 4.61 -25.05 8.51
CA ALA A 840 5.49 -24.19 7.71
C ALA A 840 4.71 -23.40 6.63
N SER A 841 3.44 -23.76 6.40
CA SER A 841 2.43 -23.05 5.62
C SER A 841 1.03 -23.50 6.04
N SER A 842 -0.03 -22.86 5.53
CA SER A 842 -1.41 -23.29 5.80
C SER A 842 -1.76 -24.69 5.28
N THR A 843 -0.98 -25.25 4.35
CA THR A 843 -1.18 -26.62 3.83
C THR A 843 -0.07 -27.59 4.21
N ASP A 844 0.94 -27.12 4.96
CA ASP A 844 2.09 -27.90 5.40
C ASP A 844 2.14 -27.93 6.94
N ILE A 845 1.15 -28.64 7.52
CA ILE A 845 1.05 -28.89 8.96
C ILE A 845 1.96 -30.08 9.32
N ARG A 846 2.79 -29.91 10.36
CA ARG A 846 3.89 -30.81 10.73
C ARG A 846 3.63 -31.60 12.00
#